data_AF-A0A1I2KBS1-F1
#
_entry.id   AF-A0A1I2KBS1-F1
#
_cell.length_a   1.000
_cell.length_b   1.000
_cell.length_c   1.000
_cell.angle_alpha   90.00
_cell.angle_beta   90.00
_cell.angle_gamma   90.00
#
_symmetry.space_group_name_H-M   'P 1'
#
loop_
_entity.id
_entity.type
_entity.pdbx_description
1 polymer ?
#
loop_
_entity_poly.entity_id
_entity_poly.type
_entity_poly.pdbx_seq_one_letter_code
_entity_poly.pdbx_strand_id
1 'polypeptide(L)'
;MKKLKKVTPLVLSAAFIFTQTAAPVLALENTTREIRATFKTLLTGTQVSELKWNGSDWAQGLDFPNIDKYSDNSNDSKYANSIDEVLVNGTKYKKDINEENSKLIFEISPYGLRIKDGAFVEGDNTILIKAKGYKNKEIHFSKNGKTYKLVSQKDIGDTSDGVQILNKDSLNQKIDNAKLIKQGTKTYKAFKTLQIAIQEAEKVRDTAKTQSELNNAVEALQNAINTFENTQLDPEKLENGEYTLSFRANVEGKDSSSMLQGAFDPKVKLTVKNGEMKISMLNTGLAKFLLDFSIESNGQYPKSEQKKIGEPDNDGTFKLQEFTIPIKNLSKMHKGAVLVTMMGGQITDIGKYEKYTKLDMTFGSNIEKGWTGYKYDIDNKNTPTDSALLEQVLVKKGFDLDGDKKISKAELQAISGELDLSSYKLTDISMLKDLSDKLTTLDISRNNIKVLPKGLLDNMTNLENFYAQANHITDIPENFFLNNNKISYVALSTNKLTAIDNKDFTGLSSAVEIDLGENSIESIDKNAFDGLNNLTSLSFSGNKLKEIPSSALKSLSSLKMIFLDNNFLSKIPDGIENLIKLERISITKNRISEINAESFKNLKNLKHLGLDSNRISKIEKAAFVNNTQLEELRLYDNDLTSFNTDILPDNIKLRTLDLQMNNINKVDSFLRKLVGDAKIFPQKSVTALSLNVDKNQKLKWSQEFGMLDLLLWYNSTVSNMDKEITSIKEYKNMLASQGLENTDIVTIMNDKGYDWDIKTELQRKNDDGIFTTVSENISSDKADELSGSFKVNENGTYRIVKSIYPSTYGDKQYKYSIVSNEITVNQIQKPETPGTNPSETPTDGNINSSLASPESTNTKNEVSTKPVIGQYTNEVVTTPKTGDFTNIGVWASILTASAGMLAFIIRKKSRKEV
;
A
#
# COMPACT_ATOMS: atom_id res chain seq x y z
N MET A 1 16.46 -58.13 -24.80
CA MET A 1 17.08 -57.41 -25.95
C MET A 1 17.10 -55.93 -25.57
N LYS A 2 18.07 -55.05 -25.89
CA LYS A 2 19.36 -55.08 -26.64
C LYS A 2 20.48 -54.63 -25.66
N LYS A 3 21.70 -55.19 -25.63
CA LYS A 3 22.92 -54.84 -26.44
C LYS A 3 23.29 -53.34 -26.38
N LEU A 4 24.53 -52.86 -26.19
CA LEU A 4 25.92 -53.41 -26.16
C LEU A 4 26.83 -52.39 -25.36
N LYS A 5 28.20 -52.25 -25.29
CA LYS A 5 29.41 -52.77 -25.97
C LYS A 5 30.76 -52.48 -25.22
N LYS A 6 31.29 -53.44 -24.43
CA LYS A 6 32.72 -53.59 -24.00
C LYS A 6 33.34 -52.50 -23.06
N VAL A 7 34.41 -52.66 -22.24
CA VAL A 7 35.44 -53.70 -21.88
C VAL A 7 36.92 -53.35 -22.24
N THR A 8 37.83 -53.52 -21.27
CA THR A 8 39.32 -53.75 -21.36
C THR A 8 40.28 -52.52 -21.24
N PRO A 9 41.60 -52.68 -20.87
CA PRO A 9 42.24 -51.95 -19.75
C PRO A 9 43.71 -51.47 -20.04
N LEU A 10 44.71 -51.88 -19.22
CA LEU A 10 46.18 -51.59 -19.20
C LEU A 10 46.64 -50.30 -18.46
N VAL A 11 47.88 -50.17 -17.90
CA VAL A 11 48.83 -51.10 -17.21
C VAL A 11 50.04 -50.33 -16.62
N LEU A 12 50.59 -50.75 -15.47
CA LEU A 12 51.91 -50.38 -14.84
C LEU A 12 52.22 -48.85 -14.64
N SER A 13 53.09 -48.37 -13.75
CA SER A 13 54.44 -48.84 -13.37
C SER A 13 54.89 -48.29 -11.98
N ALA A 14 56.00 -48.83 -11.45
CA ALA A 14 56.96 -48.31 -10.43
C ALA A 14 56.45 -47.29 -9.36
N ALA A 15 56.49 -47.53 -8.04
CA ALA A 15 57.52 -48.11 -7.15
C ALA A 15 58.78 -47.23 -6.92
N PHE A 16 59.01 -46.82 -5.67
CA PHE A 16 60.32 -46.45 -5.10
C PHE A 16 60.38 -46.78 -3.60
N ILE A 17 61.59 -46.88 -3.02
CA ILE A 17 61.89 -47.58 -1.75
C ILE A 17 62.80 -46.73 -0.85
N PHE A 18 62.60 -46.77 0.48
CA PHE A 18 63.62 -46.67 1.57
C PHE A 18 62.94 -47.22 2.86
N THR A 19 63.20 -48.45 3.33
CA THR A 19 64.20 -48.90 4.35
C THR A 19 64.14 -48.15 5.70
N GLN A 20 64.40 -48.74 6.88
CA GLN A 20 65.51 -49.67 7.20
C GLN A 20 65.36 -50.37 8.60
N THR A 21 65.80 -51.64 8.73
CA THR A 21 66.36 -52.33 9.96
C THR A 21 65.54 -52.44 11.28
N ALA A 22 65.73 -53.42 12.19
CA ALA A 22 66.56 -54.65 12.27
C ALA A 22 65.90 -55.71 13.22
N ALA A 23 66.52 -56.89 13.45
CA ALA A 23 65.91 -58.05 14.14
C ALA A 23 66.75 -58.68 15.32
N PRO A 24 67.03 -60.00 15.46
CA PRO A 24 66.37 -60.84 16.49
C PRO A 24 67.26 -61.76 17.37
N VAL A 25 66.69 -62.37 18.42
CA VAL A 25 67.23 -63.51 19.23
C VAL A 25 66.01 -64.34 19.74
N LEU A 26 65.74 -65.58 19.32
CA LEU A 26 66.35 -66.90 19.65
C LEU A 26 66.24 -67.29 21.15
N ALA A 27 65.20 -67.98 21.64
CA ALA A 27 64.78 -69.37 21.40
C ALA A 27 65.44 -70.42 22.33
N LEU A 28 64.71 -70.85 23.37
CA LEU A 28 64.82 -72.18 23.98
C LEU A 28 63.56 -72.54 24.79
N GLU A 29 62.80 -73.55 24.38
CA GLU A 29 61.98 -74.39 25.28
C GLU A 29 61.45 -75.61 24.51
N ASN A 30 61.83 -76.82 24.92
CA ASN A 30 61.30 -78.08 24.37
C ASN A 30 61.20 -79.18 25.45
N THR A 31 60.86 -78.75 26.66
CA THR A 31 60.51 -79.51 27.86
C THR A 31 59.51 -78.61 28.60
N THR A 32 58.38 -79.06 29.15
CA THR A 32 58.05 -80.42 29.60
C THR A 32 56.61 -80.80 29.21
N ARG A 33 56.40 -82.08 28.87
CA ARG A 33 55.12 -82.61 28.35
C ARG A 33 54.07 -82.88 29.44
N GLU A 34 53.94 -82.02 30.45
CA GLU A 34 53.11 -82.32 31.63
C GLU A 34 52.40 -81.12 32.27
N ILE A 35 51.75 -80.29 31.44
CA ILE A 35 50.47 -79.61 31.73
C ILE A 35 49.76 -79.45 30.39
N ARG A 36 48.57 -80.06 30.24
CA ARG A 36 47.69 -79.86 29.07
C ARG A 36 46.21 -79.69 29.46
N ALA A 37 45.99 -79.00 30.58
CA ALA A 37 44.74 -78.31 30.84
C ALA A 37 44.63 -77.13 29.86
N THR A 38 44.19 -77.41 28.63
CA THR A 38 44.05 -76.39 27.58
C THR A 38 43.02 -75.36 28.02
N PHE A 39 43.44 -74.11 28.23
CA PHE A 39 42.51 -72.98 28.34
C PHE A 39 41.69 -72.91 27.04
N LYS A 40 40.44 -73.38 27.08
CA LYS A 40 39.47 -73.12 26.02
C LYS A 40 39.14 -71.64 26.07
N THR A 41 39.74 -70.86 25.19
CA THR A 41 39.32 -69.49 24.90
C THR A 41 37.84 -69.52 24.52
N LEU A 42 37.02 -68.80 25.28
CA LEU A 42 35.58 -68.71 25.01
C LEU A 42 35.35 -68.13 23.61
N LEU A 43 34.55 -68.84 22.81
CA LEU A 43 34.24 -68.45 21.44
C LEU A 43 33.40 -67.17 21.42
N THR A 44 33.56 -66.34 20.39
CA THR A 44 32.63 -65.23 20.10
C THR A 44 31.32 -65.80 19.56
N GLY A 45 30.18 -65.33 20.07
CA GLY A 45 28.87 -65.77 19.56
C GLY A 45 28.55 -65.15 18.20
N THR A 46 27.57 -65.69 17.49
CA THR A 46 27.11 -65.20 16.17
C THR A 46 26.82 -63.70 16.17
N GLN A 47 27.29 -63.01 15.13
CA GLN A 47 27.01 -61.60 14.92
C GLN A 47 25.55 -61.40 14.47
N VAL A 48 24.82 -60.53 15.19
CA VAL A 48 23.47 -60.11 14.80
C VAL A 48 23.59 -58.98 13.78
N SER A 49 22.97 -59.12 12.60
CA SER A 49 22.93 -58.08 11.56
C SER A 49 21.56 -57.39 11.47
N GLU A 50 20.49 -58.08 11.85
CA GLU A 50 19.12 -57.59 11.77
C GLU A 50 18.26 -58.07 12.95
N LEU A 51 17.16 -57.35 13.20
CA LEU A 51 16.12 -57.68 14.17
C LEU A 51 14.77 -57.63 13.46
N LYS A 52 13.90 -58.60 13.70
CA LYS A 52 12.62 -58.70 12.98
C LYS A 52 11.48 -59.01 13.95
N TRP A 53 10.52 -58.10 14.09
CA TRP A 53 9.32 -58.40 14.86
C TRP A 53 8.40 -59.35 14.08
N ASN A 54 8.16 -60.52 14.65
CA ASN A 54 7.12 -61.43 14.19
C ASN A 54 5.80 -61.09 14.90
N GLY A 55 4.76 -60.80 14.11
CA GLY A 55 3.44 -60.41 14.59
C GLY A 55 2.38 -61.50 14.52
N SER A 56 2.70 -62.70 14.04
CA SER A 56 1.73 -63.80 13.90
C SER A 56 1.36 -64.39 15.25
N ASP A 57 0.10 -64.79 15.44
CA ASP A 57 -0.45 -65.17 16.75
C ASP A 57 0.32 -66.32 17.43
N TRP A 58 0.71 -67.33 16.64
CA TRP A 58 1.51 -68.48 17.07
C TRP A 58 3.01 -68.19 17.27
N ALA A 59 3.50 -67.03 16.83
CA ALA A 59 4.92 -66.70 16.73
C ALA A 59 5.28 -65.30 17.24
N GLN A 60 4.37 -64.62 17.95
CA GLN A 60 4.53 -63.22 18.34
C GLN A 60 5.81 -63.01 19.17
N GLY A 61 6.74 -62.18 18.71
CA GLY A 61 8.05 -61.97 19.37
C GLY A 61 9.09 -61.29 18.48
N LEU A 62 10.27 -60.99 19.04
CA LEU A 62 11.40 -60.43 18.32
C LEU A 62 12.37 -61.54 17.88
N ASP A 63 12.54 -61.69 16.57
CA ASP A 63 13.42 -62.67 15.93
C ASP A 63 14.81 -62.09 15.69
N PHE A 64 15.81 -62.96 15.86
CA PHE A 64 17.24 -62.75 15.62
C PHE A 64 17.70 -63.76 14.56
N PRO A 65 17.45 -63.50 13.26
CA PRO A 65 17.54 -64.52 12.21
C PRO A 65 18.94 -65.14 12.03
N ASN A 66 20.00 -64.41 12.39
CA ASN A 66 21.36 -64.92 12.35
C ASN A 66 21.60 -66.08 13.36
N ILE A 67 20.88 -66.09 14.49
CA ILE A 67 21.08 -67.05 15.59
C ILE A 67 20.18 -68.29 15.34
N ASP A 68 20.35 -68.92 14.19
CA ASP A 68 19.59 -70.12 13.79
C ASP A 68 20.33 -71.42 14.11
N LYS A 69 19.64 -72.35 14.78
CA LYS A 69 20.12 -73.68 15.13
C LYS A 69 20.18 -74.66 13.95
N TYR A 70 19.54 -74.33 12.82
CA TYR A 70 19.54 -75.11 11.58
C TYR A 70 20.45 -74.53 10.49
N SER A 71 21.15 -73.41 10.76
CA SER A 71 22.01 -72.73 9.79
C SER A 71 23.12 -73.65 9.23
N ASP A 72 23.25 -73.64 7.90
CA ASP A 72 24.34 -74.28 7.14
C ASP A 72 25.72 -73.80 7.62
N ASN A 73 25.81 -72.57 8.19
CA ASN A 73 27.02 -72.16 8.89
C ASN A 73 27.12 -72.94 10.21
N SER A 74 27.99 -73.95 10.21
CA SER A 74 28.21 -74.80 11.39
C SER A 74 28.69 -74.05 12.64
N ASN A 75 29.10 -72.79 12.57
CA ASN A 75 29.40 -71.99 13.77
C ASN A 75 28.14 -71.38 14.38
N ASP A 76 27.20 -70.89 13.57
CA ASP A 76 25.98 -70.24 14.05
C ASP A 76 25.01 -71.27 14.64
N SER A 77 24.86 -72.42 13.97
CA SER A 77 24.09 -73.54 14.51
C SER A 77 24.71 -74.11 15.80
N LYS A 78 26.05 -74.12 15.94
CA LYS A 78 26.70 -74.47 17.22
C LYS A 78 26.47 -73.41 18.31
N TYR A 79 26.50 -72.12 17.99
CA TYR A 79 26.25 -71.05 18.96
C TYR A 79 24.79 -71.10 19.46
N ALA A 80 23.83 -71.10 18.53
CA ALA A 80 22.41 -71.14 18.85
C ALA A 80 22.03 -72.37 19.72
N ASN A 81 22.51 -73.57 19.37
CA ASN A 81 22.29 -74.77 20.17
C ASN A 81 22.95 -74.72 21.57
N SER A 82 23.96 -73.86 21.77
CA SER A 82 24.67 -73.72 23.05
C SER A 82 24.05 -72.70 24.01
N ILE A 83 23.04 -71.90 23.59
CA ILE A 83 22.38 -70.90 24.43
C ILE A 83 21.60 -71.58 25.57
N ASP A 84 21.90 -71.21 26.81
CA ASP A 84 21.30 -71.76 28.03
C ASP A 84 20.54 -70.72 28.86
N GLU A 85 20.99 -69.46 28.87
CA GLU A 85 20.32 -68.36 29.58
C GLU A 85 20.17 -67.11 28.70
N VAL A 86 18.99 -66.48 28.75
CA VAL A 86 18.72 -65.17 28.15
C VAL A 86 18.14 -64.27 29.25
N LEU A 87 18.65 -63.04 29.34
CA LEU A 87 18.06 -61.97 30.15
C LEU A 87 17.73 -60.78 29.26
N VAL A 88 16.62 -60.11 29.56
CA VAL A 88 16.14 -58.90 28.88
C VAL A 88 15.93 -57.83 29.94
N ASN A 89 16.64 -56.70 29.85
CA ASN A 89 16.62 -55.63 30.86
C ASN A 89 16.83 -56.16 32.30
N GLY A 90 17.69 -57.18 32.46
CA GLY A 90 17.95 -57.88 33.72
C GLY A 90 16.93 -58.97 34.10
N THR A 91 15.76 -59.02 33.47
CA THR A 91 14.74 -60.07 33.68
C THR A 91 15.14 -61.37 32.97
N LYS A 92 15.26 -62.47 33.70
CA LYS A 92 15.60 -63.80 33.14
C LYS A 92 14.41 -64.44 32.42
N TYR A 93 14.66 -64.98 31.22
CA TYR A 93 13.66 -65.66 30.39
C TYR A 93 13.82 -67.20 30.46
N LYS A 94 12.70 -67.92 30.33
CA LYS A 94 12.65 -69.39 30.30
C LYS A 94 12.77 -69.92 28.87
N LYS A 95 13.44 -71.07 28.68
CA LYS A 95 13.59 -71.74 27.37
C LYS A 95 12.45 -72.75 27.18
N ASP A 96 11.39 -72.38 26.45
CA ASP A 96 10.21 -73.23 26.21
C ASP A 96 9.50 -72.84 24.90
N ILE A 97 8.72 -73.77 24.35
CA ILE A 97 7.89 -73.60 23.14
C ILE A 97 6.40 -73.89 23.39
N ASN A 98 6.03 -74.47 24.54
CA ASN A 98 4.68 -75.00 24.80
C ASN A 98 3.86 -74.21 25.85
N GLU A 99 4.39 -73.11 26.40
CA GLU A 99 3.66 -72.23 27.33
C GLU A 99 3.00 -71.05 26.60
N GLU A 100 1.81 -71.28 26.03
CA GLU A 100 1.07 -70.31 25.18
C GLU A 100 0.85 -68.92 25.81
N ASN A 101 0.82 -68.83 27.15
CA ASN A 101 0.55 -67.58 27.89
C ASN A 101 1.77 -66.92 28.52
N SER A 102 2.99 -67.44 28.34
CA SER A 102 4.18 -66.89 29.02
C SER A 102 4.90 -65.84 28.17
N LYS A 103 4.86 -64.57 28.61
CA LYS A 103 5.55 -63.43 27.95
C LYS A 103 7.06 -63.35 28.24
N LEU A 104 7.61 -64.22 29.08
CA LEU A 104 9.03 -64.24 29.47
C LEU A 104 9.73 -65.53 29.00
N ILE A 105 9.43 -65.96 27.77
CA ILE A 105 10.09 -67.12 27.14
C ILE A 105 10.94 -66.72 25.93
N PHE A 106 11.98 -67.53 25.69
CA PHE A 106 12.74 -67.53 24.45
C PHE A 106 12.72 -68.93 23.83
N GLU A 107 12.66 -68.97 22.50
CA GLU A 107 12.75 -70.21 21.73
C GLU A 107 13.85 -70.09 20.66
N ILE A 108 14.24 -71.21 20.07
CA ILE A 108 15.19 -71.24 18.95
C ILE A 108 14.58 -72.12 17.87
N SER A 109 14.31 -71.53 16.72
CA SER A 109 13.45 -72.04 15.64
C SER A 109 14.19 -72.00 14.28
N PRO A 110 13.61 -72.53 13.19
CA PRO A 110 14.12 -72.32 11.81
C PRO A 110 14.11 -70.86 11.32
N TYR A 111 13.65 -69.92 12.16
CA TYR A 111 13.66 -68.48 11.92
C TYR A 111 14.64 -67.75 12.84
N GLY A 112 15.53 -68.47 13.53
CA GLY A 112 16.46 -67.95 14.52
C GLY A 112 15.96 -68.07 15.97
N LEU A 113 16.70 -67.43 16.87
CA LEU A 113 16.32 -67.14 18.25
C LEU A 113 15.15 -66.15 18.27
N ARG A 114 14.08 -66.47 19.00
CA ARG A 114 12.93 -65.56 19.24
C ARG A 114 12.80 -65.27 20.73
N ILE A 115 12.51 -64.02 21.06
CA ILE A 115 12.33 -63.52 22.43
C ILE A 115 10.97 -62.82 22.53
N LYS A 116 10.14 -63.20 23.52
CA LYS A 116 8.84 -62.56 23.80
C LYS A 116 8.99 -61.15 24.40
N ASP A 117 7.93 -60.34 24.31
CA ASP A 117 7.97 -58.91 24.66
C ASP A 117 7.83 -58.56 26.16
N GLY A 118 7.75 -59.54 27.06
CA GLY A 118 7.34 -59.33 28.46
C GLY A 118 8.19 -58.36 29.28
N ALA A 119 9.45 -58.11 28.90
CA ALA A 119 10.33 -57.13 29.53
C ALA A 119 10.79 -56.01 28.58
N PHE A 120 10.19 -55.85 27.39
CA PHE A 120 10.55 -54.80 26.43
C PHE A 120 9.89 -53.45 26.76
N VAL A 121 10.71 -52.43 27.02
CA VAL A 121 10.27 -51.03 27.21
C VAL A 121 10.30 -50.25 25.89
N GLU A 122 9.59 -49.12 25.80
CA GLU A 122 9.81 -48.15 24.71
C GLU A 122 11.16 -47.43 24.92
N GLY A 123 11.84 -47.09 23.83
CA GLY A 123 13.23 -46.62 23.88
C GLY A 123 14.23 -47.77 23.96
N ASP A 124 15.34 -47.58 24.66
CA ASP A 124 16.47 -48.51 24.64
C ASP A 124 16.29 -49.73 25.55
N ASN A 125 16.75 -50.88 25.04
CA ASN A 125 16.62 -52.19 25.66
C ASN A 125 17.94 -52.96 25.53
N THR A 126 18.27 -53.77 26.53
CA THR A 126 19.47 -54.61 26.55
C THR A 126 19.11 -56.09 26.73
N ILE A 127 19.70 -56.95 25.91
CA ILE A 127 19.60 -58.41 26.00
C ILE A 127 20.98 -58.97 26.33
N LEU A 128 21.05 -59.88 27.30
CA LEU A 128 22.26 -60.64 27.63
C LEU A 128 22.01 -62.12 27.36
N ILE A 129 22.71 -62.67 26.36
CA ILE A 129 22.69 -64.08 25.98
C ILE A 129 23.93 -64.75 26.58
N LYS A 130 23.72 -65.84 27.34
CA LYS A 130 24.79 -66.76 27.74
C LYS A 130 24.68 -68.04 26.92
N ALA A 131 25.84 -68.60 26.57
CA ALA A 131 25.93 -69.82 25.80
C ALA A 131 27.17 -70.63 26.19
N LYS A 132 26.99 -71.93 26.42
CA LYS A 132 28.02 -72.79 26.99
C LYS A 132 29.27 -72.91 26.10
N GLY A 133 30.39 -72.35 26.56
CA GLY A 133 31.66 -72.32 25.82
C GLY A 133 31.88 -71.06 24.95
N TYR A 134 30.96 -70.10 25.01
CA TYR A 134 31.05 -68.81 24.35
C TYR A 134 31.18 -67.68 25.39
N LYS A 135 31.57 -66.49 24.92
CA LYS A 135 31.48 -65.25 25.68
C LYS A 135 30.01 -64.85 25.86
N ASN A 136 29.70 -64.13 26.94
CA ASN A 136 28.35 -63.61 27.16
C ASN A 136 28.09 -62.49 26.14
N LYS A 137 27.07 -62.61 25.31
CA LYS A 137 26.76 -61.62 24.26
C LYS A 137 25.71 -60.64 24.75
N GLU A 138 26.07 -59.36 24.80
CA GLU A 138 25.16 -58.27 25.11
C GLU A 138 24.75 -57.57 23.81
N ILE A 139 23.45 -57.33 23.63
CA ILE A 139 22.85 -56.73 22.43
C ILE A 139 21.95 -55.57 22.88
N HIS A 140 22.12 -54.40 22.26
CA HIS A 140 21.31 -53.21 22.50
C HIS A 140 20.39 -52.95 21.31
N PHE A 141 19.12 -52.67 21.58
CA PHE A 141 18.16 -52.28 20.55
C PHE A 141 17.22 -51.18 21.06
N SER A 142 16.75 -50.33 20.15
CA SER A 142 15.71 -49.34 20.43
C SER A 142 14.36 -49.83 19.93
N LYS A 143 13.31 -49.60 20.71
CA LYS A 143 11.90 -49.87 20.40
C LYS A 143 11.15 -48.56 20.19
N ASN A 144 10.31 -48.52 19.16
CA ASN A 144 9.33 -47.46 18.93
C ASN A 144 8.03 -48.10 18.40
N GLY A 145 7.12 -48.39 19.32
CA GLY A 145 5.86 -49.10 19.08
C GLY A 145 6.11 -50.55 18.62
N LYS A 146 5.87 -50.83 17.34
CA LYS A 146 6.17 -52.13 16.71
C LYS A 146 7.49 -52.13 15.92
N THR A 147 8.24 -51.04 15.95
CA THR A 147 9.54 -50.89 15.27
C THR A 147 10.66 -51.24 16.22
N TYR A 148 11.62 -52.06 15.77
CA TYR A 148 12.77 -52.50 16.55
C TYR A 148 14.03 -52.28 15.73
N LYS A 149 15.05 -51.62 16.30
CA LYS A 149 16.29 -51.27 15.60
C LYS A 149 17.52 -51.65 16.43
N LEU A 150 18.42 -52.44 15.84
CA LEU A 150 19.71 -52.77 16.44
C LEU A 150 20.54 -51.49 16.64
N VAL A 151 21.08 -51.31 17.85
CA VAL A 151 21.91 -50.16 18.22
C VAL A 151 23.38 -50.58 18.33
N SER A 152 23.67 -51.63 19.08
CA SER A 152 25.03 -52.18 19.23
C SER A 152 25.02 -53.63 19.72
N GLN A 153 26.18 -54.30 19.71
CA GLN A 153 26.39 -55.58 20.39
C GLN A 153 27.86 -55.72 20.82
N LYS A 154 28.12 -56.50 21.88
CA LYS A 154 29.49 -56.82 22.35
C LYS A 154 29.56 -58.22 22.98
N ASP A 155 30.71 -58.88 22.85
CA ASP A 155 31.01 -60.14 23.55
C ASP A 155 31.81 -59.86 24.82
N ILE A 156 31.20 -60.07 25.98
CA ILE A 156 31.76 -59.82 27.31
C ILE A 156 32.52 -61.06 27.80
N GLY A 157 33.73 -60.85 28.34
CA GLY A 157 34.48 -61.88 29.04
C GLY A 157 33.81 -62.30 30.36
N ASP A 158 34.20 -63.46 30.88
CA ASP A 158 33.61 -63.99 32.11
C ASP A 158 34.23 -63.31 33.35
N THR A 159 33.56 -62.28 33.85
CA THR A 159 33.91 -61.57 35.10
C THR A 159 32.74 -61.61 36.06
N SER A 160 32.76 -62.59 36.96
CA SER A 160 31.81 -62.73 38.06
C SER A 160 32.17 -61.77 39.20
N ASP A 161 31.73 -60.51 39.12
CA ASP A 161 31.78 -59.56 40.25
C ASP A 161 30.54 -58.67 40.30
N GLY A 162 29.95 -58.56 41.50
CA GLY A 162 28.60 -58.03 41.71
C GLY A 162 28.50 -56.52 41.91
N VAL A 163 28.84 -55.73 40.90
CA VAL A 163 28.62 -54.27 40.92
C VAL A 163 27.32 -53.91 40.18
N GLN A 164 26.39 -53.22 40.84
CA GLN A 164 25.25 -52.60 40.14
C GLN A 164 25.74 -51.41 39.31
N ILE A 165 25.90 -51.62 38.01
CA ILE A 165 26.12 -50.53 37.05
C ILE A 165 24.78 -49.84 36.83
N LEU A 166 24.61 -48.65 37.43
CA LEU A 166 23.42 -47.82 37.24
C LEU A 166 23.43 -47.18 35.85
N ASN A 167 22.36 -47.36 35.07
CA ASN A 167 22.22 -46.73 33.77
C ASN A 167 21.76 -45.28 33.95
N LYS A 168 22.65 -44.33 33.64
CA LYS A 168 22.40 -42.88 33.76
C LYS A 168 22.02 -42.24 32.42
N ASP A 169 22.03 -42.96 31.31
CA ASP A 169 22.04 -42.38 29.97
C ASP A 169 20.72 -41.68 29.62
N SER A 170 19.59 -42.26 30.03
CA SER A 170 18.27 -41.64 29.92
C SER A 170 18.21 -40.30 30.67
N LEU A 171 18.79 -40.21 31.87
CA LEU A 171 18.83 -38.99 32.67
C LEU A 171 19.81 -37.96 32.11
N ASN A 172 20.99 -38.39 31.63
CA ASN A 172 21.96 -37.55 30.93
C ASN A 172 21.31 -36.87 29.71
N GLN A 173 20.71 -37.67 28.82
CA GLN A 173 20.02 -37.17 27.63
C GLN A 173 18.85 -36.23 27.99
N LYS A 174 18.14 -36.50 29.09
CA LYS A 174 17.07 -35.62 29.61
C LYS A 174 17.60 -34.25 30.06
N ILE A 175 18.70 -34.26 30.82
CA ILE A 175 19.38 -33.05 31.32
C ILE A 175 19.89 -32.21 30.15
N ASP A 176 20.57 -32.83 29.18
CA ASP A 176 21.15 -32.10 28.05
C ASP A 176 20.07 -31.52 27.14
N ASN A 177 19.00 -32.28 26.84
CA ASN A 177 17.83 -31.75 26.13
C ASN A 177 17.15 -30.60 26.91
N ALA A 178 17.01 -30.72 28.24
CA ALA A 178 16.41 -29.68 29.07
C ALA A 178 17.26 -28.39 29.11
N LYS A 179 18.59 -28.49 29.10
CA LYS A 179 19.52 -27.35 29.03
C LYS A 179 19.44 -26.57 27.71
N LEU A 180 18.98 -27.20 26.62
CA LEU A 180 18.73 -26.52 25.34
C LEU A 180 17.44 -25.69 25.34
N ILE A 181 16.54 -25.88 26.30
CA ILE A 181 15.30 -25.12 26.43
C ILE A 181 15.62 -23.69 26.86
N LYS A 182 15.28 -22.73 25.99
CA LYS A 182 15.40 -21.28 26.25
C LYS A 182 14.08 -20.74 26.81
N GLN A 183 14.12 -19.63 27.55
CA GLN A 183 12.92 -19.01 28.14
C GLN A 183 11.80 -18.72 27.10
N GLY A 184 12.17 -18.29 25.89
CA GLY A 184 11.22 -17.96 24.84
C GLY A 184 10.17 -16.95 25.30
N THR A 185 8.90 -17.25 25.03
CA THR A 185 7.74 -16.41 25.37
C THR A 185 7.23 -16.60 26.81
N LYS A 186 7.84 -17.49 27.62
CA LYS A 186 7.33 -17.92 28.94
C LYS A 186 7.80 -17.00 30.08
N THR A 187 7.10 -17.05 31.22
CA THR A 187 7.41 -16.20 32.39
C THR A 187 8.77 -16.53 32.99
N TYR A 188 9.43 -15.53 33.58
CA TYR A 188 10.72 -15.75 34.27
C TYR A 188 10.56 -16.73 35.46
N LYS A 189 9.42 -16.68 36.16
CA LYS A 189 9.09 -17.63 37.24
C LYS A 189 9.03 -19.07 36.73
N ALA A 190 8.32 -19.34 35.62
CA ALA A 190 8.23 -20.69 35.06
C ALA A 190 9.60 -21.19 34.57
N PHE A 191 10.38 -20.34 33.90
CA PHE A 191 11.72 -20.70 33.44
C PHE A 191 12.67 -21.00 34.62
N LYS A 192 12.62 -20.20 35.70
CA LYS A 192 13.40 -20.44 36.92
C LYS A 192 13.02 -21.76 37.60
N THR A 193 11.74 -22.15 37.61
CA THR A 193 11.31 -23.47 38.10
C THR A 193 11.92 -24.61 37.28
N LEU A 194 11.93 -24.51 35.94
CA LEU A 194 12.58 -25.49 35.08
C LEU A 194 14.09 -25.59 35.35
N GLN A 195 14.79 -24.46 35.50
CA GLN A 195 16.22 -24.44 35.82
C GLN A 195 16.53 -25.10 37.18
N ILE A 196 15.67 -24.93 38.19
CA ILE A 196 15.80 -25.63 39.48
C ILE A 196 15.58 -27.14 39.32
N ALA A 197 14.61 -27.56 38.50
CA ALA A 197 14.38 -28.99 38.22
C ALA A 197 15.56 -29.64 37.47
N ILE A 198 16.22 -28.92 36.56
CA ILE A 198 17.46 -29.37 35.91
C ILE A 198 18.57 -29.56 36.96
N GLN A 199 18.79 -28.58 37.85
CA GLN A 199 19.83 -28.66 38.88
C GLN A 199 19.65 -29.84 39.84
N GLU A 200 18.40 -30.12 40.27
CA GLU A 200 18.13 -31.26 41.13
C GLU A 200 18.27 -32.60 40.38
N ALA A 201 17.92 -32.65 39.08
CA ALA A 201 18.17 -33.81 38.23
C ALA A 201 19.68 -34.10 38.03
N GLU A 202 20.52 -33.07 37.84
CA GLU A 202 21.98 -33.21 37.78
C GLU A 202 22.56 -33.73 39.11
N LYS A 203 22.03 -33.26 40.23
CA LYS A 203 22.40 -33.75 41.57
C LYS A 203 22.06 -35.23 41.74
N VAL A 204 20.85 -35.66 41.36
CA VAL A 204 20.47 -37.09 41.41
C VAL A 204 21.28 -37.95 40.44
N ARG A 205 21.59 -37.47 39.23
CA ARG A 205 22.52 -38.13 38.30
C ARG A 205 23.83 -38.50 39.00
N ASP A 206 24.37 -37.59 39.81
CA ASP A 206 25.67 -37.79 40.44
C ASP A 206 25.60 -38.61 41.75
N THR A 207 24.52 -38.48 42.54
CA THR A 207 24.41 -39.10 43.88
C THR A 207 23.57 -40.38 43.97
N ALA A 208 22.82 -40.78 42.94
CA ALA A 208 21.94 -41.95 42.99
C ALA A 208 22.69 -43.26 43.32
N LYS A 209 22.04 -44.13 44.10
CA LYS A 209 22.53 -45.45 44.53
C LYS A 209 21.72 -46.61 43.94
N THR A 210 20.57 -46.30 43.34
CA THR A 210 19.62 -47.24 42.75
C THR A 210 19.10 -46.74 41.41
N GLN A 211 18.65 -47.64 40.55
CA GLN A 211 18.05 -47.25 39.27
C GLN A 211 16.70 -46.51 39.45
N SER A 212 16.00 -46.77 40.57
CA SER A 212 14.72 -46.10 40.89
C SER A 212 14.90 -44.59 41.09
N GLU A 213 15.96 -44.17 41.77
CA GLU A 213 16.27 -42.73 41.96
C GLU A 213 16.51 -42.01 40.63
N LEU A 214 17.24 -42.66 39.70
CA LEU A 214 17.49 -42.12 38.36
C LEU A 214 16.21 -42.03 37.53
N ASN A 215 15.38 -43.07 37.55
CA ASN A 215 14.11 -43.10 36.81
C ASN A 215 13.15 -42.03 37.34
N ASN A 216 13.02 -41.88 38.67
CA ASN A 216 12.20 -40.84 39.30
C ASN A 216 12.67 -39.42 38.93
N ALA A 217 13.98 -39.21 38.78
CA ALA A 217 14.52 -37.92 38.31
C ALA A 217 14.19 -37.64 36.83
N VAL A 218 14.15 -38.66 35.97
CA VAL A 218 13.71 -38.53 34.57
C VAL A 218 12.23 -38.10 34.50
N GLU A 219 11.36 -38.71 35.31
CA GLU A 219 9.94 -38.33 35.39
C GLU A 219 9.75 -36.91 35.96
N ALA A 220 10.42 -36.58 37.06
CA ALA A 220 10.36 -35.25 37.67
C ALA A 220 10.80 -34.15 36.69
N LEU A 221 11.90 -34.37 35.95
CA LEU A 221 12.38 -33.42 34.94
C LEU A 221 11.43 -33.34 33.74
N GLN A 222 10.86 -34.46 33.26
CA GLN A 222 9.85 -34.43 32.19
C GLN A 222 8.60 -33.64 32.61
N ASN A 223 8.13 -33.82 33.86
CA ASN A 223 6.98 -33.09 34.37
C ASN A 223 7.26 -31.58 34.52
N ALA A 224 8.49 -31.19 34.86
CA ALA A 224 8.91 -29.79 34.85
C ALA A 224 8.94 -29.18 33.43
N ILE A 225 9.45 -29.93 32.44
CA ILE A 225 9.43 -29.55 31.01
C ILE A 225 7.98 -29.36 30.54
N ASN A 226 7.12 -30.36 30.75
CA ASN A 226 5.71 -30.32 30.37
C ASN A 226 4.98 -29.12 30.99
N THR A 227 5.27 -28.81 32.26
CA THR A 227 4.67 -27.66 32.96
C THR A 227 5.14 -26.32 32.38
N PHE A 228 6.42 -26.20 32.04
CA PHE A 228 6.99 -25.02 31.41
C PHE A 228 6.40 -24.77 30.01
N GLU A 229 6.35 -25.81 29.18
CA GLU A 229 5.80 -25.75 27.82
C GLU A 229 4.33 -25.38 27.80
N ASN A 230 3.51 -25.94 28.70
CA ASN A 230 2.07 -25.66 28.79
C ASN A 230 1.72 -24.36 29.54
N THR A 231 2.68 -23.62 30.10
CA THR A 231 2.41 -22.33 30.76
C THR A 231 1.94 -21.28 29.75
N GLN A 232 0.69 -20.81 29.87
CA GLN A 232 0.21 -19.60 29.18
C GLN A 232 0.49 -18.34 30.00
N LEU A 233 0.47 -17.17 29.35
CA LEU A 233 0.54 -15.88 30.04
C LEU A 233 -0.85 -15.46 30.52
N ASP A 234 -0.93 -14.95 31.74
CA ASP A 234 -2.13 -14.31 32.30
C ASP A 234 -2.22 -12.87 31.75
N PRO A 235 -3.23 -12.51 30.94
CA PRO A 235 -3.32 -11.18 30.32
C PRO A 235 -3.37 -10.02 31.33
N GLU A 236 -3.82 -10.29 32.55
CA GLU A 236 -4.01 -9.28 33.60
C GLU A 236 -2.88 -9.29 34.64
N LYS A 237 -1.83 -10.11 34.42
CA LYS A 237 -0.63 -10.20 35.30
C LYS A 237 0.68 -10.21 34.50
N LEU A 238 0.73 -9.46 33.40
CA LEU A 238 1.92 -9.32 32.57
C LEU A 238 3.02 -8.52 33.30
N GLU A 239 4.28 -8.92 33.06
CA GLU A 239 5.47 -8.21 33.53
C GLU A 239 5.72 -6.95 32.68
N ASN A 240 6.56 -6.01 33.15
CA ASN A 240 7.01 -4.90 32.30
C ASN A 240 7.71 -5.44 31.02
N GLY A 241 7.33 -4.93 29.86
CA GLY A 241 7.89 -5.36 28.57
C GLY A 241 7.00 -5.07 27.37
N GLU A 242 7.43 -5.53 26.20
CA GLU A 242 6.64 -5.53 24.97
C GLU A 242 6.15 -6.95 24.65
N TYR A 243 4.99 -7.04 24.02
CA TYR A 243 4.26 -8.27 23.73
C TYR A 243 3.60 -8.19 22.35
N THR A 244 3.40 -9.35 21.72
CA THR A 244 2.66 -9.52 20.47
C THR A 244 1.35 -10.26 20.78
N LEU A 245 0.26 -9.82 20.16
CA LEU A 245 -1.04 -10.48 20.22
C LEU A 245 -1.80 -10.27 18.90
N SER A 246 -2.93 -10.95 18.75
CA SER A 246 -3.89 -10.75 17.66
C SER A 246 -5.18 -10.10 18.18
N PHE A 247 -6.03 -9.66 17.25
CA PHE A 247 -7.37 -9.15 17.56
C PHE A 247 -8.41 -9.72 16.58
N ARG A 248 -9.68 -9.72 17.00
CA ARG A 248 -10.83 -9.90 16.13
C ARG A 248 -11.71 -8.66 16.18
N ALA A 249 -12.23 -8.23 15.03
CA ALA A 249 -13.20 -7.16 14.88
C ALA A 249 -14.46 -7.66 14.15
N ASN A 250 -15.60 -7.55 14.82
CA ASN A 250 -16.93 -7.84 14.28
C ASN A 250 -17.75 -6.57 14.11
N VAL A 251 -18.79 -6.63 13.27
CA VAL A 251 -19.85 -5.62 13.23
C VAL A 251 -20.54 -5.58 14.59
N GLU A 252 -20.81 -4.38 15.13
CA GLU A 252 -21.45 -4.23 16.45
C GLU A 252 -22.74 -5.07 16.59
N GLY A 253 -22.82 -5.86 17.66
CA GLY A 253 -23.96 -6.71 18.00
C GLY A 253 -24.11 -7.96 17.13
N LYS A 254 -23.08 -8.35 16.35
CA LYS A 254 -23.13 -9.48 15.41
C LYS A 254 -21.83 -10.29 15.40
N ASP A 255 -21.91 -11.56 15.05
CA ASP A 255 -20.72 -12.42 14.87
C ASP A 255 -20.01 -12.22 13.52
N SER A 256 -20.64 -11.53 12.58
CA SER A 256 -20.05 -11.21 11.27
C SER A 256 -18.85 -10.27 11.41
N SER A 257 -17.72 -10.62 10.81
CA SER A 257 -16.52 -9.78 10.83
C SER A 257 -16.78 -8.40 10.20
N SER A 258 -16.18 -7.35 10.78
CA SER A 258 -16.24 -5.99 10.26
C SER A 258 -15.24 -5.82 9.10
N MET A 259 -15.55 -4.97 8.11
CA MET A 259 -14.58 -4.58 7.06
C MET A 259 -13.28 -4.02 7.66
N LEU A 260 -13.37 -3.43 8.86
CA LEU A 260 -12.23 -2.89 9.61
C LEU A 260 -11.24 -3.97 10.07
N GLN A 261 -11.64 -5.25 10.12
CA GLN A 261 -10.75 -6.38 10.42
C GLN A 261 -9.58 -6.47 9.42
N GLY A 262 -9.82 -6.14 8.14
CA GLY A 262 -8.81 -6.13 7.09
C GLY A 262 -8.15 -4.76 6.87
N ALA A 263 -8.58 -3.72 7.60
CA ALA A 263 -8.02 -2.37 7.50
C ALA A 263 -6.80 -2.14 8.42
N PHE A 264 -6.62 -3.01 9.43
CA PHE A 264 -5.49 -2.99 10.35
C PHE A 264 -4.65 -4.26 10.22
N ASP A 265 -3.36 -4.16 10.56
CA ASP A 265 -2.46 -5.30 10.61
C ASP A 265 -2.93 -6.34 11.67
N PRO A 266 -2.94 -7.65 11.35
CA PRO A 266 -3.44 -8.67 12.28
C PRO A 266 -2.56 -8.85 13.54
N LYS A 267 -1.34 -8.29 13.57
CA LYS A 267 -0.50 -8.24 14.77
C LYS A 267 -0.69 -6.90 15.48
N VAL A 268 -1.08 -6.97 16.75
CA VAL A 268 -1.17 -5.82 17.65
C VAL A 268 0.01 -5.88 18.61
N LYS A 269 0.67 -4.73 18.81
CA LYS A 269 1.73 -4.58 19.81
C LYS A 269 1.09 -4.21 21.14
N LEU A 270 1.45 -4.90 22.22
CA LEU A 270 1.13 -4.49 23.59
C LEU A 270 2.41 -4.06 24.31
N THR A 271 2.34 -2.92 24.99
CA THR A 271 3.41 -2.41 25.86
C THR A 271 2.88 -2.34 27.28
N VAL A 272 3.59 -2.99 28.21
CA VAL A 272 3.26 -3.04 29.64
C VAL A 272 4.33 -2.28 30.41
N LYS A 273 3.93 -1.27 31.18
CA LYS A 273 4.85 -0.46 32.00
C LYS A 273 4.20 -0.11 33.33
N ASN A 274 4.78 -0.61 34.42
CA ASN A 274 4.32 -0.43 35.80
C ASN A 274 2.86 -0.86 36.03
N GLY A 275 2.42 -1.89 35.29
CA GLY A 275 1.03 -2.37 35.28
C GLY A 275 0.07 -1.60 34.37
N GLU A 276 0.50 -0.50 33.75
CA GLU A 276 -0.26 0.17 32.70
C GLU A 276 -0.05 -0.52 31.35
N MET A 277 -1.13 -0.69 30.59
CA MET A 277 -1.11 -1.33 29.27
C MET A 277 -1.50 -0.34 28.18
N LYS A 278 -0.72 -0.30 27.10
CA LYS A 278 -1.06 0.36 25.84
C LYS A 278 -0.97 -0.62 24.69
N ILE A 279 -1.96 -0.62 23.80
CA ILE A 279 -1.93 -1.36 22.54
C ILE A 279 -1.64 -0.41 21.38
N SER A 280 -0.80 -0.83 20.44
CA SER A 280 -0.51 -0.12 19.18
C SER A 280 -0.97 -0.96 17.99
N MET A 281 -1.81 -0.36 17.14
CA MET A 281 -2.38 -0.99 15.96
C MET A 281 -2.01 -0.19 14.71
N LEU A 282 -1.39 -0.85 13.73
CA LEU A 282 -1.08 -0.24 12.43
C LEU A 282 -2.30 -0.36 11.51
N ASN A 283 -2.84 0.77 11.06
CA ASN A 283 -3.78 0.80 9.95
C ASN A 283 -3.02 0.72 8.62
N THR A 284 -3.46 -0.19 7.76
CA THR A 284 -2.81 -0.55 6.49
C THR A 284 -3.73 -0.41 5.27
N GLY A 285 -5.05 -0.28 5.48
CA GLY A 285 -6.05 -0.23 4.41
C GLY A 285 -6.89 1.04 4.33
N LEU A 286 -6.89 1.89 5.36
CA LEU A 286 -7.73 3.10 5.46
C LEU A 286 -6.96 4.35 5.94
N ALA A 287 -5.64 4.30 6.08
CA ALA A 287 -4.84 5.37 6.69
C ALA A 287 -4.98 6.77 6.01
N LYS A 288 -5.30 6.82 4.72
CA LYS A 288 -5.63 8.08 4.01
C LYS A 288 -6.94 8.73 4.50
N PHE A 289 -7.90 7.94 4.99
CA PHE A 289 -9.27 8.37 5.27
C PHE A 289 -9.69 8.26 6.75
N LEU A 290 -8.90 7.59 7.59
CA LEU A 290 -9.18 7.37 9.01
C LEU A 290 -8.71 8.57 9.85
N LEU A 291 -9.64 9.42 10.26
CA LEU A 291 -9.37 10.62 11.08
C LEU A 291 -9.00 10.27 12.52
N ASP A 292 -9.73 9.33 13.12
CA ASP A 292 -9.47 8.85 14.48
C ASP A 292 -9.96 7.42 14.72
N PHE A 293 -9.33 6.77 15.69
CA PHE A 293 -9.66 5.43 16.17
C PHE A 293 -9.39 5.35 17.67
N SER A 294 -10.37 4.86 18.42
CA SER A 294 -10.25 4.56 19.85
C SER A 294 -10.92 3.23 20.18
N ILE A 295 -10.54 2.64 21.32
CA ILE A 295 -11.06 1.38 21.84
C ILE A 295 -11.47 1.63 23.29
N GLU A 296 -12.73 1.32 23.62
CA GLU A 296 -13.31 1.52 24.92
C GLU A 296 -12.55 0.76 26.02
N SER A 297 -12.19 1.44 27.09
CA SER A 297 -11.53 0.88 28.27
C SER A 297 -12.22 1.39 29.53
N ASN A 298 -12.92 0.50 30.24
CA ASN A 298 -13.74 0.80 31.43
C ASN A 298 -14.86 1.84 31.19
N GLY A 299 -15.68 1.67 30.14
CA GLY A 299 -16.83 2.55 29.89
C GLY A 299 -16.49 3.92 29.32
N GLN A 300 -15.24 4.13 28.88
CA GLN A 300 -14.73 5.39 28.33
C GLN A 300 -13.83 5.12 27.13
N TYR A 301 -13.79 6.04 26.17
CA TYR A 301 -12.90 5.97 24.99
C TYR A 301 -11.70 6.91 25.19
N PRO A 302 -10.52 6.40 25.60
CA PRO A 302 -9.33 7.22 25.77
C PRO A 302 -8.85 7.77 24.42
N LYS A 303 -8.29 8.99 24.42
CA LYS A 303 -7.71 9.58 23.22
C LYS A 303 -6.51 8.74 22.74
N SER A 304 -6.44 8.50 21.43
CA SER A 304 -5.33 7.80 20.80
C SER A 304 -4.09 8.69 20.63
N GLU A 305 -2.92 8.09 20.76
CA GLU A 305 -1.64 8.61 20.28
C GLU A 305 -1.48 8.17 18.81
N GLN A 306 -1.66 9.10 17.87
CA GLN A 306 -1.58 8.81 16.43
C GLN A 306 -0.19 9.09 15.87
N LYS A 307 0.30 8.23 14.97
CA LYS A 307 1.62 8.35 14.33
C LYS A 307 1.56 7.89 12.87
N LYS A 308 1.84 8.82 11.94
CA LYS A 308 1.95 8.52 10.50
C LYS A 308 3.25 7.77 10.21
N ILE A 309 3.23 6.83 9.26
CA ILE A 309 4.34 5.91 8.97
C ILE A 309 4.68 5.93 7.47
N GLY A 310 5.98 5.91 7.14
CA GLY A 310 6.48 6.00 5.77
C GLY A 310 6.57 7.43 5.25
N GLU A 311 6.91 7.58 3.97
CA GLU A 311 6.82 8.86 3.27
C GLU A 311 5.37 9.17 2.87
N PRO A 312 4.98 10.45 2.79
CA PRO A 312 3.70 10.84 2.19
C PRO A 312 3.64 10.52 0.69
N ASP A 313 2.43 10.30 0.18
CA ASP A 313 2.14 10.36 -1.25
C ASP A 313 2.22 11.81 -1.78
N ASN A 314 2.17 11.98 -3.10
CA ASN A 314 2.23 13.30 -3.77
C ASN A 314 1.14 14.30 -3.28
N ASP A 315 0.06 13.81 -2.67
CA ASP A 315 -1.05 14.59 -2.10
C ASP A 315 -0.90 14.91 -0.59
N GLY A 316 0.22 14.50 0.03
CA GLY A 316 0.47 14.68 1.47
C GLY A 316 -0.21 13.64 2.37
N THR A 317 -0.96 12.69 1.81
CA THR A 317 -1.59 11.59 2.57
C THR A 317 -0.59 10.45 2.82
N PHE A 318 -0.91 9.55 3.75
CA PHE A 318 -0.02 8.47 4.16
C PHE A 318 -0.72 7.12 4.03
N LYS A 319 -0.05 6.13 3.45
CA LYS A 319 -0.58 4.76 3.30
C LYS A 319 -0.67 3.99 4.62
N LEU A 320 -0.03 4.47 5.68
CA LEU A 320 0.14 3.76 6.96
C LEU A 320 0.00 4.72 8.14
N GLN A 321 -0.76 4.32 9.16
CA GLN A 321 -0.93 5.11 10.39
C GLN A 321 -1.08 4.20 11.62
N GLU A 322 -0.21 4.39 12.60
CA GLU A 322 -0.19 3.68 13.87
C GLU A 322 -1.03 4.43 14.92
N PHE A 323 -1.92 3.72 15.61
CA PHE A 323 -2.76 4.24 16.69
C PHE A 323 -2.40 3.53 17.98
N THR A 324 -1.96 4.27 18.99
CA THR A 324 -1.60 3.74 20.31
C THR A 324 -2.63 4.16 21.36
N ILE A 325 -3.24 3.19 22.03
CA ILE A 325 -4.45 3.36 22.85
C ILE A 325 -4.23 2.72 24.23
N PRO A 326 -4.44 3.44 25.35
CA PRO A 326 -4.43 2.86 26.70
C PRO A 326 -5.59 1.87 26.90
N ILE A 327 -5.35 0.72 27.54
CA ILE A 327 -6.37 -0.32 27.73
C ILE A 327 -6.23 -1.04 29.08
N LYS A 328 -7.32 -1.68 29.55
CA LYS A 328 -7.38 -2.53 30.75
C LYS A 328 -8.37 -3.68 30.52
N ASN A 329 -8.13 -4.85 31.12
CA ASN A 329 -8.96 -6.05 30.97
C ASN A 329 -8.96 -6.65 29.56
N LEU A 330 -7.78 -6.96 28.99
CA LEU A 330 -7.62 -7.54 27.65
C LEU A 330 -8.45 -8.82 27.43
N SER A 331 -8.81 -9.50 28.52
CA SER A 331 -9.66 -10.69 28.54
C SER A 331 -11.15 -10.42 28.23
N LYS A 332 -11.56 -9.17 27.99
CA LYS A 332 -12.96 -8.78 27.70
C LYS A 332 -13.19 -8.44 26.23
N MET A 333 -14.47 -8.35 25.86
CA MET A 333 -14.89 -7.64 24.65
C MET A 333 -14.89 -6.13 24.92
N HIS A 334 -14.42 -5.37 23.94
CA HIS A 334 -14.31 -3.91 23.95
C HIS A 334 -15.07 -3.32 22.76
N LYS A 335 -15.69 -2.15 22.92
CA LYS A 335 -16.20 -1.40 21.78
C LYS A 335 -15.06 -0.64 21.10
N GLY A 336 -14.75 -0.99 19.85
CA GLY A 336 -13.97 -0.13 18.98
C GLY A 336 -14.83 1.00 18.42
N ALA A 337 -14.20 2.12 18.09
CA ALA A 337 -14.84 3.26 17.46
C ALA A 337 -13.91 3.89 16.41
N VAL A 338 -14.33 3.95 15.15
CA VAL A 338 -13.60 4.62 14.06
C VAL A 338 -14.36 5.83 13.50
N LEU A 339 -13.62 6.83 13.03
CA LEU A 339 -14.12 8.01 12.34
C LEU A 339 -13.40 8.13 10.98
N VAL A 340 -14.15 7.99 9.88
CA VAL A 340 -13.61 7.84 8.52
C VAL A 340 -14.31 8.81 7.56
N THR A 341 -13.57 9.59 6.78
CA THR A 341 -14.13 10.60 5.86
C THR A 341 -15.01 9.99 4.78
N MET A 342 -14.62 8.83 4.22
CA MET A 342 -15.44 8.07 3.26
C MET A 342 -16.76 7.53 3.84
N MET A 343 -16.93 7.58 5.17
CA MET A 343 -18.17 7.20 5.87
C MET A 343 -18.91 8.41 6.47
N GLY A 344 -18.55 9.63 6.04
CA GLY A 344 -19.16 10.88 6.51
C GLY A 344 -18.63 11.42 7.84
N GLY A 345 -17.53 10.87 8.38
CA GLY A 345 -16.89 11.37 9.59
C GLY A 345 -16.07 12.64 9.34
N GLN A 346 -16.36 13.73 10.05
CA GLN A 346 -15.70 15.05 9.89
C GLN A 346 -14.59 15.28 10.92
N ILE A 347 -13.68 16.24 10.68
CA ILE A 347 -12.63 16.59 11.66
C ILE A 347 -13.25 17.18 12.93
N THR A 348 -14.35 17.92 12.83
CA THR A 348 -15.05 18.47 14.02
C THR A 348 -15.68 17.41 14.92
N ASP A 349 -15.79 16.16 14.45
CA ASP A 349 -16.40 15.06 15.19
C ASP A 349 -15.41 14.24 16.02
N ILE A 350 -14.11 14.55 15.98
CA ILE A 350 -13.11 13.87 16.80
C ILE A 350 -13.45 14.04 18.30
N GLY A 351 -13.65 12.93 18.99
CA GLY A 351 -14.11 12.84 20.39
C GLY A 351 -15.63 12.77 20.58
N LYS A 352 -16.44 13.04 19.55
CA LYS A 352 -17.91 12.87 19.55
C LYS A 352 -18.26 11.41 19.27
N TYR A 353 -17.97 10.53 20.24
CA TYR A 353 -18.01 9.08 20.04
C TYR A 353 -19.39 8.51 19.68
N GLU A 354 -20.47 9.27 19.81
CA GLU A 354 -21.81 8.95 19.30
C GLU A 354 -21.91 8.97 17.76
N LYS A 355 -21.03 9.71 17.08
CA LYS A 355 -20.92 9.76 15.61
C LYS A 355 -19.95 8.73 15.01
N TYR A 356 -19.12 8.09 15.83
CA TYR A 356 -18.14 7.10 15.35
C TYR A 356 -18.82 5.79 14.99
N THR A 357 -18.40 5.15 13.89
CA THR A 357 -18.82 3.79 13.57
C THR A 357 -18.26 2.80 14.60
N LYS A 358 -19.14 1.99 15.18
CA LYS A 358 -18.82 1.03 16.25
C LYS A 358 -18.53 -0.37 15.72
N LEU A 359 -17.72 -1.10 16.47
CA LEU A 359 -17.37 -2.49 16.22
C LEU A 359 -17.14 -3.22 17.55
N ASP A 360 -17.44 -4.51 17.58
CA ASP A 360 -17.12 -5.37 18.72
C ASP A 360 -15.71 -5.95 18.54
N MET A 361 -14.82 -5.69 19.49
CA MET A 361 -13.42 -6.09 19.44
C MET A 361 -13.05 -7.05 20.58
N THR A 362 -12.29 -8.09 20.26
CA THR A 362 -11.68 -8.99 21.25
C THR A 362 -10.21 -9.22 20.93
N PHE A 363 -9.40 -9.51 21.95
CA PHE A 363 -7.98 -9.79 21.81
C PHE A 363 -7.70 -11.29 21.97
N GLY A 364 -6.70 -11.78 21.24
CA GLY A 364 -6.31 -13.19 21.27
C GLY A 364 -5.65 -13.58 22.60
N SER A 365 -6.10 -14.68 23.20
CA SER A 365 -5.54 -15.23 24.44
C SER A 365 -4.08 -15.70 24.31
N ASN A 366 -3.64 -16.00 23.10
CA ASN A 366 -2.24 -16.32 22.78
C ASN A 366 -1.40 -15.02 22.74
N ILE A 367 -1.03 -14.52 23.92
CA ILE A 367 -0.09 -13.41 24.07
C ILE A 367 1.34 -13.95 24.05
N GLU A 368 2.20 -13.40 23.19
CA GLU A 368 3.61 -13.74 23.06
C GLU A 368 4.48 -12.63 23.68
N LYS A 369 5.52 -12.98 24.44
CA LYS A 369 6.48 -11.98 24.98
C LYS A 369 7.48 -11.58 23.90
N GLY A 370 7.63 -10.27 23.69
CA GLY A 370 8.43 -9.64 22.64
C GLY A 370 7.58 -9.05 21.51
N TRP A 371 8.13 -8.07 20.78
CA TRP A 371 7.54 -7.49 19.57
C TRP A 371 8.50 -7.67 18.39
N THR A 372 7.97 -8.08 17.24
CA THR A 372 8.75 -8.45 16.03
C THR A 372 8.41 -7.63 14.78
N GLY A 373 7.71 -6.50 14.94
CA GLY A 373 7.16 -5.70 13.84
C GLY A 373 5.79 -6.16 13.36
N TYR A 374 5.11 -5.34 12.58
CA TYR A 374 3.80 -5.67 12.01
C TYR A 374 3.94 -6.73 10.91
N LYS A 375 2.87 -7.46 10.57
CA LYS A 375 2.90 -8.43 9.47
C LYS A 375 3.24 -7.73 8.14
N TYR A 376 2.73 -6.52 7.93
CA TYR A 376 3.09 -5.64 6.82
C TYR A 376 4.61 -5.45 6.67
N ASP A 377 5.32 -5.20 7.78
CA ASP A 377 6.79 -5.03 7.77
C ASP A 377 7.50 -6.33 7.38
N ILE A 378 6.99 -7.47 7.86
CA ILE A 378 7.58 -8.80 7.67
C ILE A 378 7.36 -9.29 6.23
N ASP A 379 6.17 -9.08 5.68
CA ASP A 379 5.84 -9.47 4.30
C ASP A 379 6.61 -8.62 3.29
N ASN A 380 6.70 -7.31 3.49
CA ASN A 380 7.46 -6.43 2.61
C ASN A 380 8.98 -6.68 2.68
N LYS A 381 9.54 -7.01 3.86
CA LYS A 381 10.99 -7.36 4.00
C LYS A 381 11.41 -8.63 3.27
N ASN A 382 10.47 -9.52 2.96
CA ASN A 382 10.71 -10.78 2.24
C ASN A 382 10.20 -10.75 0.79
N THR A 383 9.67 -9.61 0.32
CA THR A 383 9.31 -9.44 -1.08
C THR A 383 10.59 -9.19 -1.88
N PRO A 384 10.88 -9.95 -2.97
CA PRO A 384 12.00 -9.63 -3.84
C PRO A 384 11.84 -8.23 -4.41
N THR A 385 12.91 -7.43 -4.41
CA THR A 385 12.96 -6.18 -5.18
C THR A 385 13.61 -6.44 -6.53
N ASP A 386 13.39 -5.53 -7.47
CA ASP A 386 14.15 -5.44 -8.73
C ASP A 386 13.97 -6.69 -9.63
N SER A 387 14.96 -7.02 -10.47
CA SER A 387 14.80 -7.98 -11.57
C SER A 387 14.30 -9.38 -11.16
N ALA A 388 14.64 -9.83 -9.95
CA ALA A 388 14.16 -11.11 -9.40
C ALA A 388 12.63 -11.14 -9.20
N LEU A 389 11.99 -9.99 -8.98
CA LEU A 389 10.53 -9.90 -8.90
C LEU A 389 9.88 -10.07 -10.28
N LEU A 390 10.46 -9.46 -11.31
CA LEU A 390 9.98 -9.58 -12.69
C LEU A 390 10.12 -11.02 -13.21
N GLU A 391 11.26 -11.67 -12.93
CA GLU A 391 11.47 -13.09 -13.24
C GLU A 391 10.37 -13.95 -12.59
N GLN A 392 10.11 -13.79 -11.29
CA GLN A 392 9.03 -14.52 -10.61
C GLN A 392 7.63 -14.22 -11.15
N VAL A 393 7.35 -12.99 -11.59
CA VAL A 393 6.08 -12.63 -12.25
C VAL A 393 5.94 -13.34 -13.59
N LEU A 394 6.98 -13.36 -14.42
CA LEU A 394 6.98 -14.02 -15.73
C LEU A 394 6.88 -15.55 -15.61
N VAL A 395 7.63 -16.17 -14.69
CA VAL A 395 7.51 -17.60 -14.33
C VAL A 395 6.07 -17.91 -13.92
N LYS A 396 5.47 -17.09 -13.04
CA LYS A 396 4.09 -17.25 -12.56
C LYS A 396 3.04 -17.04 -13.66
N LYS A 397 3.34 -16.27 -14.71
CA LYS A 397 2.48 -16.11 -15.90
C LYS A 397 2.64 -17.25 -16.92
N GLY A 398 3.54 -18.21 -16.68
CA GLY A 398 3.73 -19.39 -17.53
C GLY A 398 4.69 -19.17 -18.70
N PHE A 399 5.62 -18.21 -18.59
CA PHE A 399 6.67 -17.98 -19.58
C PHE A 399 7.97 -18.75 -19.31
N ASP A 400 8.06 -19.43 -18.16
CA ASP A 400 9.04 -20.50 -17.90
C ASP A 400 8.58 -21.75 -18.65
N LEU A 401 9.33 -22.14 -19.69
CA LEU A 401 8.99 -23.22 -20.63
C LEU A 401 9.80 -24.50 -20.39
N ASP A 402 10.95 -24.44 -19.69
CA ASP A 402 11.77 -25.62 -19.36
C ASP A 402 11.68 -26.07 -17.88
N GLY A 403 11.21 -25.20 -16.98
CA GLY A 403 10.96 -25.47 -15.58
C GLY A 403 12.11 -25.13 -14.62
N ASP A 404 13.18 -24.45 -15.05
CA ASP A 404 14.30 -24.05 -14.16
C ASP A 404 13.95 -22.94 -13.16
N LYS A 405 12.77 -22.31 -13.30
CA LYS A 405 12.24 -21.18 -12.50
C LYS A 405 12.90 -19.82 -12.75
N LYS A 406 13.53 -19.64 -13.90
CA LYS A 406 14.01 -18.35 -14.38
C LYS A 406 13.31 -18.01 -15.70
N ILE A 407 13.83 -16.98 -16.39
CA ILE A 407 13.40 -16.63 -17.74
C ILE A 407 14.63 -16.39 -18.61
N SER A 408 14.81 -17.25 -19.61
CA SER A 408 15.85 -17.09 -20.63
C SER A 408 15.46 -16.08 -21.70
N LYS A 409 16.46 -15.63 -22.46
CA LYS A 409 16.24 -14.81 -23.67
C LYS A 409 15.37 -15.53 -24.71
N ALA A 410 15.48 -16.85 -24.84
CA ALA A 410 14.69 -17.61 -25.81
C ALA A 410 13.19 -17.58 -25.48
N GLU A 411 12.85 -17.58 -24.18
CA GLU A 411 11.48 -17.51 -23.68
C GLU A 411 10.90 -16.11 -23.82
N LEU A 412 11.65 -15.05 -23.49
CA LEU A 412 11.26 -13.67 -23.80
C LEU A 412 11.00 -13.48 -25.31
N GLN A 413 11.82 -14.07 -26.17
CA GLN A 413 11.61 -14.07 -27.61
C GLN A 413 10.49 -15.01 -28.08
N ALA A 414 9.91 -15.84 -27.21
CA ALA A 414 8.73 -16.65 -27.50
C ALA A 414 7.41 -15.91 -27.17
N ILE A 415 7.42 -14.95 -26.23
CA ILE A 415 6.24 -14.14 -25.88
C ILE A 415 5.71 -13.40 -27.11
N SER A 416 4.39 -13.44 -27.30
CA SER A 416 3.68 -12.86 -28.46
C SER A 416 2.30 -12.33 -28.07
N GLY A 417 1.80 -11.36 -28.83
CA GLY A 417 0.53 -10.69 -28.53
C GLY A 417 0.64 -9.69 -27.38
N GLU A 418 -0.08 -9.94 -26.29
CA GLU A 418 -0.22 -8.97 -25.18
C GLU A 418 0.52 -9.44 -23.92
N LEU A 419 1.41 -8.59 -23.39
CA LEU A 419 2.14 -8.81 -22.14
C LEU A 419 1.71 -7.78 -21.09
N ASP A 420 0.76 -8.17 -20.25
CA ASP A 420 0.35 -7.43 -19.06
C ASP A 420 1.28 -7.74 -17.86
N LEU A 421 2.03 -6.73 -17.42
CA LEU A 421 2.86 -6.70 -16.24
C LEU A 421 2.42 -5.56 -15.30
N SER A 422 1.15 -5.18 -15.35
CA SER A 422 0.61 -4.10 -14.52
C SER A 422 0.49 -4.49 -13.04
N SER A 423 0.59 -3.50 -12.15
CA SER A 423 0.28 -3.64 -10.71
C SER A 423 1.15 -4.61 -9.89
N TYR A 424 2.32 -5.03 -10.39
CA TYR A 424 3.22 -5.98 -9.71
C TYR A 424 4.30 -5.34 -8.81
N LYS A 425 4.27 -4.01 -8.60
CA LYS A 425 5.26 -3.23 -7.83
C LYS A 425 6.69 -3.18 -8.45
N LEU A 426 6.83 -3.50 -9.74
CA LEU A 426 8.14 -3.62 -10.41
C LEU A 426 8.97 -2.33 -10.33
N THR A 427 10.27 -2.46 -10.12
CA THR A 427 11.25 -1.35 -10.12
C THR A 427 12.22 -1.42 -11.30
N ASP A 428 12.68 -2.62 -11.64
CA ASP A 428 13.53 -2.93 -12.79
C ASP A 428 12.75 -3.74 -13.85
N ILE A 429 12.88 -3.34 -15.11
CA ILE A 429 12.31 -4.00 -16.29
C ILE A 429 13.36 -4.25 -17.40
N SER A 430 14.65 -4.13 -17.08
CA SER A 430 15.77 -4.14 -18.03
C SER A 430 15.91 -5.43 -18.86
N MET A 431 15.37 -6.56 -18.39
CA MET A 431 15.33 -7.81 -19.16
C MET A 431 14.31 -7.78 -20.32
N LEU A 432 13.27 -6.93 -20.26
CA LEU A 432 12.23 -6.89 -21.29
C LEU A 432 12.72 -6.35 -22.65
N LYS A 433 13.92 -5.76 -22.72
CA LYS A 433 14.59 -5.39 -23.98
C LYS A 433 14.79 -6.58 -24.93
N ASP A 434 14.84 -7.80 -24.38
CA ASP A 434 15.06 -9.04 -25.11
C ASP A 434 13.76 -9.69 -25.61
N LEU A 435 12.60 -9.06 -25.40
CA LEU A 435 11.34 -9.39 -26.09
C LEU A 435 11.47 -9.21 -27.62
N SER A 436 10.53 -9.77 -28.37
CA SER A 436 10.59 -9.85 -29.84
C SER A 436 9.53 -9.01 -30.56
N ASP A 437 9.65 -8.97 -31.88
CA ASP A 437 8.68 -8.37 -32.81
C ASP A 437 7.29 -9.04 -32.78
N LYS A 438 7.13 -10.17 -32.08
CA LYS A 438 5.83 -10.85 -31.93
C LYS A 438 4.87 -10.14 -30.96
N LEU A 439 5.34 -9.14 -30.21
CA LEU A 439 4.52 -8.43 -29.23
C LEU A 439 3.77 -7.26 -29.87
N THR A 440 2.47 -7.16 -29.57
CA THR A 440 1.56 -6.09 -30.04
C THR A 440 1.11 -5.16 -28.91
N THR A 441 1.07 -5.64 -27.66
CA THR A 441 0.73 -4.82 -26.48
C THR A 441 1.72 -5.09 -25.34
N LEU A 442 2.26 -4.02 -24.74
CA LEU A 442 3.05 -4.08 -23.51
C LEU A 442 2.41 -3.16 -22.47
N ASP A 443 2.01 -3.73 -21.32
CA ASP A 443 1.54 -2.97 -20.16
C ASP A 443 2.48 -3.18 -18.97
N ILE A 444 3.11 -2.09 -18.52
CA ILE A 444 3.99 -2.00 -17.35
C ILE A 444 3.45 -0.98 -16.33
N SER A 445 2.16 -0.64 -16.41
CA SER A 445 1.51 0.39 -15.60
C SER A 445 1.35 0.02 -14.13
N ARG A 446 1.07 1.00 -13.26
CA ARG A 446 0.79 0.79 -11.82
C ARG A 446 1.95 0.11 -11.06
N ASN A 447 3.18 0.36 -11.49
CA ASN A 447 4.40 -0.18 -10.88
C ASN A 447 5.22 0.96 -10.21
N ASN A 448 6.45 0.67 -9.79
CA ASN A 448 7.36 1.62 -9.14
C ASN A 448 8.52 2.04 -10.07
N ILE A 449 8.35 1.92 -11.39
CA ILE A 449 9.43 2.08 -12.37
C ILE A 449 9.84 3.55 -12.42
N LYS A 450 11.13 3.83 -12.21
CA LYS A 450 11.70 5.19 -12.20
C LYS A 450 12.39 5.58 -13.51
N VAL A 451 12.93 4.60 -14.22
CA VAL A 451 13.75 4.79 -15.42
C VAL A 451 13.29 3.78 -16.46
N LEU A 452 12.96 4.25 -17.66
CA LEU A 452 12.78 3.39 -18.82
C LEU A 452 14.17 2.99 -19.35
N PRO A 453 14.50 1.70 -19.49
CA PRO A 453 15.79 1.28 -20.04
C PRO A 453 16.00 1.79 -21.46
N LYS A 454 17.18 2.35 -21.78
CA LYS A 454 17.51 2.71 -23.16
C LYS A 454 17.50 1.45 -24.04
N GLY A 455 16.79 1.52 -25.16
CA GLY A 455 16.61 0.42 -26.10
C GLY A 455 15.59 -0.64 -25.67
N LEU A 456 14.72 -0.36 -24.69
CA LEU A 456 13.68 -1.30 -24.23
C LEU A 456 12.80 -1.82 -25.39
N LEU A 457 12.38 -0.93 -26.28
CA LEU A 457 11.41 -1.22 -27.33
C LEU A 457 12.03 -1.54 -28.70
N ASP A 458 13.36 -1.48 -28.84
CA ASP A 458 14.09 -1.56 -30.12
C ASP A 458 13.71 -2.78 -30.97
N ASN A 459 13.45 -3.92 -30.31
CA ASN A 459 13.10 -5.19 -30.94
C ASN A 459 11.58 -5.37 -31.16
N MET A 460 10.73 -4.59 -30.49
CA MET A 460 9.27 -4.73 -30.50
C MET A 460 8.63 -3.98 -31.69
N THR A 461 9.08 -4.29 -32.91
CA THR A 461 8.75 -3.51 -34.12
C THR A 461 7.29 -3.61 -34.57
N ASN A 462 6.52 -4.59 -34.07
CA ASN A 462 5.07 -4.68 -34.29
C ASN A 462 4.22 -4.20 -33.09
N LEU A 463 4.81 -3.51 -32.11
CA LEU A 463 4.06 -2.99 -30.97
C LEU A 463 3.00 -1.97 -31.44
N GLU A 464 1.75 -2.15 -31.02
CA GLU A 464 0.60 -1.30 -31.32
C GLU A 464 0.19 -0.44 -30.11
N ASN A 465 0.39 -0.95 -28.88
CA ASN A 465 0.00 -0.27 -27.65
C ASN A 465 1.11 -0.35 -26.58
N PHE A 466 1.45 0.79 -25.97
CA PHE A 466 2.39 0.88 -24.85
C PHE A 466 1.75 1.60 -23.65
N TYR A 467 1.59 0.87 -22.55
CA TYR A 467 0.98 1.36 -21.31
C TYR A 467 2.04 1.41 -20.19
N ALA A 468 2.37 2.61 -19.73
CA ALA A 468 3.36 2.85 -18.66
C ALA A 468 2.86 3.83 -17.59
N GLN A 469 1.56 4.14 -17.60
CA GLN A 469 0.90 5.05 -16.66
C GLN A 469 0.99 4.59 -15.20
N ALA A 470 0.84 5.53 -14.26
CA ALA A 470 0.91 5.27 -12.81
C ALA A 470 2.23 4.59 -12.38
N ASN A 471 3.35 5.22 -12.74
CA ASN A 471 4.70 4.81 -12.38
C ASN A 471 5.45 6.00 -11.72
N HIS A 472 6.78 5.98 -11.71
CA HIS A 472 7.64 7.06 -11.21
C HIS A 472 8.64 7.55 -12.26
N ILE A 473 8.33 7.35 -13.55
CA ILE A 473 9.24 7.64 -14.68
C ILE A 473 9.52 9.14 -14.74
N THR A 474 10.81 9.51 -14.67
CA THR A 474 11.24 10.92 -14.70
C THR A 474 11.53 11.44 -16.11
N ASP A 475 11.95 10.56 -17.02
CA ASP A 475 12.46 10.92 -18.35
C ASP A 475 12.13 9.84 -19.39
N ILE A 476 11.98 10.24 -20.65
CA ILE A 476 11.92 9.33 -21.81
C ILE A 476 13.35 9.21 -22.39
N PRO A 477 13.87 8.01 -22.69
CA PRO A 477 15.18 7.88 -23.32
C PRO A 477 15.22 8.46 -24.75
N GLU A 478 16.34 9.08 -25.11
CA GLU A 478 16.55 9.60 -26.47
C GLU A 478 16.30 8.53 -27.55
N ASN A 479 15.36 8.78 -28.46
CA ASN A 479 14.90 7.89 -29.54
C ASN A 479 14.19 6.60 -29.08
N PHE A 480 13.56 6.57 -27.89
CA PHE A 480 12.95 5.37 -27.30
C PHE A 480 11.90 4.63 -28.16
N PHE A 481 11.21 5.30 -29.08
CA PHE A 481 10.20 4.72 -29.97
C PHE A 481 10.64 4.60 -31.44
N LEU A 482 11.94 4.79 -31.75
CA LEU A 482 12.45 4.96 -33.12
C LEU A 482 12.02 3.84 -34.10
N ASN A 483 11.95 2.60 -33.62
CA ASN A 483 11.64 1.42 -34.43
C ASN A 483 10.14 1.04 -34.41
N ASN A 484 9.33 1.70 -33.57
CA ASN A 484 7.99 1.24 -33.19
C ASN A 484 6.88 1.92 -33.99
N ASN A 485 7.05 1.97 -35.32
CA ASN A 485 6.20 2.75 -36.23
C ASN A 485 4.74 2.28 -36.34
N LYS A 486 4.36 1.18 -35.68
CA LYS A 486 2.98 0.68 -35.57
C LYS A 486 2.24 1.12 -34.30
N ILE A 487 2.91 1.74 -33.33
CA ILE A 487 2.25 2.17 -32.09
C ILE A 487 1.14 3.17 -32.44
N SER A 488 -0.09 2.81 -32.07
CA SER A 488 -1.29 3.62 -32.17
C SER A 488 -1.61 4.34 -30.86
N TYR A 489 -1.16 3.81 -29.71
CA TYR A 489 -1.53 4.31 -28.39
C TYR A 489 -0.34 4.29 -27.42
N VAL A 490 -0.08 5.44 -26.78
CA VAL A 490 0.91 5.60 -25.70
C VAL A 490 0.23 6.20 -24.46
N ALA A 491 0.29 5.52 -23.33
CA ALA A 491 -0.07 6.10 -22.03
C ALA A 491 1.16 6.19 -21.11
N LEU A 492 1.52 7.41 -20.75
CA LEU A 492 2.61 7.78 -19.84
C LEU A 492 2.09 8.66 -18.69
N SER A 493 0.77 8.75 -18.51
CA SER A 493 0.14 9.59 -17.48
C SER A 493 0.38 9.10 -16.04
N THR A 494 0.20 9.98 -15.04
CA THR A 494 0.50 9.66 -13.62
C THR A 494 1.95 9.20 -13.45
N ASN A 495 2.90 10.04 -13.87
CA ASN A 495 4.35 9.80 -13.78
C ASN A 495 5.07 11.06 -13.24
N LYS A 496 6.38 11.20 -13.48
CA LYS A 496 7.22 12.29 -12.99
C LYS A 496 7.99 13.00 -14.11
N LEU A 497 7.49 12.92 -15.36
CA LEU A 497 8.07 13.62 -16.52
C LEU A 497 8.10 15.13 -16.28
N THR A 498 9.20 15.79 -16.62
CA THR A 498 9.41 17.23 -16.36
C THR A 498 9.55 18.11 -17.62
N ALA A 499 9.88 17.50 -18.75
CA ALA A 499 9.96 18.13 -20.07
C ALA A 499 9.54 17.12 -21.15
N ILE A 500 9.42 17.58 -22.40
CA ILE A 500 9.30 16.74 -23.61
C ILE A 500 10.31 17.25 -24.65
N ASP A 501 11.21 16.40 -25.12
CA ASP A 501 12.24 16.65 -26.15
C ASP A 501 11.71 16.36 -27.57
N ASN A 502 12.32 16.95 -28.60
CA ASN A 502 12.02 16.67 -30.01
C ASN A 502 12.30 15.21 -30.44
N LYS A 503 13.04 14.43 -29.65
CA LYS A 503 13.34 13.01 -29.92
C LYS A 503 12.46 12.03 -29.15
N ASP A 504 11.68 12.47 -28.17
CA ASP A 504 10.92 11.57 -27.29
C ASP A 504 9.91 10.71 -28.05
N PHE A 505 9.26 11.28 -29.08
CA PHE A 505 8.22 10.63 -29.88
C PHE A 505 8.64 10.34 -31.33
N THR A 506 9.93 10.48 -31.64
CA THR A 506 10.49 10.13 -32.96
C THR A 506 10.27 8.64 -33.25
N GLY A 507 9.71 8.34 -34.42
CA GLY A 507 9.35 6.98 -34.87
C GLY A 507 7.84 6.67 -34.83
N LEU A 508 7.05 7.40 -34.04
CA LEU A 508 5.61 7.14 -33.81
C LEU A 508 4.67 7.61 -34.97
N SER A 509 5.01 7.29 -36.22
CA SER A 509 4.25 7.75 -37.40
C SER A 509 2.78 7.31 -37.44
N SER A 510 2.42 6.24 -36.74
CA SER A 510 1.05 5.71 -36.67
C SER A 510 0.29 6.08 -35.39
N ALA A 511 0.86 6.89 -34.49
CA ALA A 511 0.22 7.23 -33.23
C ALA A 511 -1.11 7.98 -33.46
N VAL A 512 -2.16 7.51 -32.80
CA VAL A 512 -3.52 8.07 -32.85
C VAL A 512 -3.85 8.79 -31.55
N GLU A 513 -3.29 8.35 -30.42
CA GLU A 513 -3.49 8.93 -29.09
C GLU A 513 -2.23 8.83 -28.22
N ILE A 514 -1.90 9.93 -27.55
CA ILE A 514 -0.80 10.04 -26.57
C ILE A 514 -1.34 10.73 -25.31
N ASP A 515 -1.22 10.07 -24.16
CA ASP A 515 -1.60 10.60 -22.86
C ASP A 515 -0.39 10.82 -21.94
N LEU A 516 -0.14 12.09 -21.61
CA LEU A 516 0.93 12.58 -20.74
C LEU A 516 0.37 13.33 -19.51
N GLY A 517 -0.92 13.16 -19.20
CA GLY A 517 -1.57 13.82 -18.06
C GLY A 517 -1.01 13.41 -16.70
N GLU A 518 -1.33 14.16 -15.65
CA GLU A 518 -0.87 13.93 -14.27
C GLU A 518 0.65 13.67 -14.16
N ASN A 519 1.44 14.58 -14.72
CA ASN A 519 2.91 14.55 -14.70
C ASN A 519 3.45 15.84 -14.03
N SER A 520 4.66 16.27 -14.35
CA SER A 520 5.26 17.52 -13.86
C SER A 520 5.90 18.33 -14.99
N ILE A 521 5.36 18.23 -16.20
CA ILE A 521 5.92 18.82 -17.42
C ILE A 521 5.81 20.34 -17.33
N GLU A 522 6.96 21.02 -17.32
CA GLU A 522 7.09 22.49 -17.26
C GLU A 522 7.45 23.11 -18.62
N SER A 523 7.99 22.31 -19.55
CA SER A 523 8.38 22.73 -20.89
C SER A 523 8.12 21.65 -21.95
N ILE A 524 7.90 22.08 -23.20
CA ILE A 524 7.78 21.23 -24.38
C ILE A 524 8.69 21.84 -25.45
N ASP A 525 9.53 21.02 -26.07
CA ASP A 525 10.53 21.50 -27.01
C ASP A 525 9.93 21.90 -28.36
N LYS A 526 10.68 22.70 -29.14
CA LYS A 526 10.25 23.06 -30.50
C LYS A 526 10.22 21.79 -31.35
N ASN A 527 9.14 21.59 -32.10
CA ASN A 527 8.93 20.43 -32.95
C ASN A 527 8.82 19.08 -32.19
N ALA A 528 8.47 19.10 -30.89
CA ALA A 528 8.25 17.91 -30.04
C ALA A 528 7.36 16.80 -30.64
N PHE A 529 6.52 17.15 -31.61
CA PHE A 529 5.54 16.26 -32.22
C PHE A 529 5.68 16.16 -33.75
N ASP A 530 6.85 16.50 -34.32
CA ASP A 530 7.10 16.32 -35.75
C ASP A 530 6.97 14.83 -36.14
N GLY A 531 6.35 14.57 -37.30
CA GLY A 531 6.07 13.21 -37.77
C GLY A 531 4.79 12.55 -37.23
N LEU A 532 4.15 13.09 -36.16
CA LEU A 532 2.91 12.57 -35.57
C LEU A 532 1.64 12.90 -36.37
N ASN A 533 1.71 12.72 -37.70
CA ASN A 533 0.71 13.15 -38.68
C ASN A 533 -0.68 12.49 -38.52
N ASN A 534 -0.75 11.36 -37.81
CA ASN A 534 -1.98 10.61 -37.54
C ASN A 534 -2.60 10.90 -36.16
N LEU A 535 -1.95 11.71 -35.32
CA LEU A 535 -2.39 11.94 -33.94
C LEU A 535 -3.75 12.65 -33.92
N THR A 536 -4.70 12.08 -33.18
CA THR A 536 -6.08 12.59 -33.03
C THR A 536 -6.41 13.05 -31.62
N SER A 537 -5.74 12.51 -30.61
CA SER A 537 -5.94 12.82 -29.19
C SER A 537 -4.59 13.08 -28.52
N LEU A 538 -4.49 14.18 -27.77
CA LEU A 538 -3.29 14.56 -27.03
C LEU A 538 -3.67 15.15 -25.67
N SER A 539 -3.14 14.59 -24.59
CA SER A 539 -3.45 14.96 -23.21
C SER A 539 -2.20 15.41 -22.46
N PHE A 540 -2.27 16.63 -21.91
CA PHE A 540 -1.33 17.21 -20.93
C PHE A 540 -2.04 17.65 -19.64
N SER A 541 -3.30 17.24 -19.42
CA SER A 541 -4.07 17.68 -18.25
C SER A 541 -3.42 17.23 -16.93
N GLY A 542 -3.28 18.12 -15.96
CA GLY A 542 -2.53 17.84 -14.73
C GLY A 542 -1.01 17.93 -14.94
N ASN A 543 -0.54 19.07 -15.44
CA ASN A 543 0.88 19.37 -15.60
C ASN A 543 1.16 20.80 -15.13
N LYS A 544 2.34 21.34 -15.44
CA LYS A 544 2.81 22.65 -14.96
C LYS A 544 3.07 23.64 -16.11
N LEU A 545 2.51 23.39 -17.29
CA LEU A 545 2.75 24.18 -18.50
C LEU A 545 2.30 25.63 -18.28
N LYS A 546 3.21 26.57 -18.52
CA LYS A 546 2.94 28.04 -18.50
C LYS A 546 2.61 28.56 -19.90
N GLU A 547 3.15 27.90 -20.91
CA GLU A 547 2.92 28.12 -22.34
C GLU A 547 3.12 26.81 -23.11
N ILE A 548 2.77 26.79 -24.40
CA ILE A 548 3.10 25.73 -25.35
C ILE A 548 3.62 26.41 -26.62
N PRO A 549 4.81 26.07 -27.14
CA PRO A 549 5.32 26.68 -28.36
C PRO A 549 4.44 26.35 -29.57
N SER A 550 4.05 27.37 -30.34
CA SER A 550 3.25 27.19 -31.58
C SER A 550 3.92 26.27 -32.60
N SER A 551 5.25 26.22 -32.61
CA SER A 551 6.05 25.28 -33.42
C SER A 551 5.86 23.81 -33.03
N ALA A 552 5.55 23.50 -31.76
CA ALA A 552 5.27 22.12 -31.34
C ALA A 552 3.90 21.65 -31.86
N LEU A 553 2.88 22.52 -31.83
CA LEU A 553 1.54 22.20 -32.33
C LEU A 553 1.47 22.11 -33.86
N LYS A 554 2.36 22.79 -34.60
CA LYS A 554 2.33 22.95 -36.06
C LYS A 554 2.18 21.65 -36.87
N SER A 555 2.76 20.54 -36.40
CA SER A 555 2.72 19.24 -37.09
C SER A 555 1.39 18.50 -36.95
N LEU A 556 0.58 18.82 -35.92
CA LEU A 556 -0.56 18.05 -35.44
C LEU A 556 -1.83 18.24 -36.29
N SER A 557 -1.68 18.26 -37.62
CA SER A 557 -2.74 18.51 -38.60
C SER A 557 -3.90 17.51 -38.59
N SER A 558 -3.82 16.42 -37.83
CA SER A 558 -4.90 15.44 -37.62
C SER A 558 -5.62 15.54 -36.27
N LEU A 559 -5.19 16.44 -35.38
CA LEU A 559 -5.69 16.48 -34.01
C LEU A 559 -7.17 16.86 -33.95
N LYS A 560 -7.95 16.06 -33.22
CA LYS A 560 -9.39 16.22 -32.97
C LYS A 560 -9.68 16.62 -31.54
N MET A 561 -8.85 16.19 -30.59
CA MET A 561 -9.03 16.40 -29.16
C MET A 561 -7.72 16.84 -28.53
N ILE A 562 -7.76 17.94 -27.76
CA ILE A 562 -6.63 18.40 -26.95
C ILE A 562 -7.11 18.72 -25.53
N PHE A 563 -6.39 18.19 -24.54
CA PHE A 563 -6.70 18.34 -23.12
C PHE A 563 -5.49 18.95 -22.41
N LEU A 564 -5.69 20.15 -21.85
CA LEU A 564 -4.67 21.00 -21.23
C LEU A 564 -5.11 21.45 -19.82
N ASP A 565 -6.03 20.72 -19.20
CA ASP A 565 -6.68 21.11 -17.95
C ASP A 565 -5.69 21.10 -16.77
N ASN A 566 -5.97 21.80 -15.67
CA ASN A 566 -5.11 21.82 -14.47
C ASN A 566 -3.63 22.13 -14.82
N ASN A 567 -3.40 23.23 -15.54
CA ASN A 567 -2.08 23.75 -15.91
C ASN A 567 -1.96 25.23 -15.50
N PHE A 568 -0.89 25.91 -15.89
CA PHE A 568 -0.62 27.31 -15.52
C PHE A 568 -0.70 28.29 -16.70
N LEU A 569 -1.37 27.91 -17.79
CA LEU A 569 -1.49 28.70 -19.02
C LEU A 569 -2.18 30.05 -18.74
N SER A 570 -1.49 31.15 -19.03
CA SER A 570 -2.01 32.53 -18.88
C SER A 570 -2.82 33.01 -20.10
N LYS A 571 -2.70 32.31 -21.23
CA LYS A 571 -3.41 32.56 -22.48
C LYS A 571 -3.75 31.25 -23.19
N ILE A 572 -4.66 31.30 -24.15
CA ILE A 572 -4.86 30.22 -25.11
C ILE A 572 -3.56 30.06 -25.92
N PRO A 573 -3.03 28.82 -26.13
CA PRO A 573 -1.77 28.62 -26.85
C PRO A 573 -1.81 29.13 -28.30
N ASP A 574 -0.79 29.90 -28.69
CA ASP A 574 -0.62 30.31 -30.10
C ASP A 574 -0.43 29.07 -30.97
N GLY A 575 -1.01 29.06 -32.17
CA GLY A 575 -0.92 27.94 -33.09
C GLY A 575 -2.08 26.95 -33.00
N ILE A 576 -2.86 26.95 -31.91
CA ILE A 576 -4.05 26.10 -31.76
C ILE A 576 -5.08 26.38 -32.88
N GLU A 577 -5.13 27.62 -33.38
CA GLU A 577 -6.00 28.06 -34.46
C GLU A 577 -5.63 27.44 -35.83
N ASN A 578 -4.49 26.76 -35.96
CA ASN A 578 -4.11 26.02 -37.18
C ASN A 578 -4.54 24.55 -37.15
N LEU A 579 -5.02 24.05 -36.00
CA LEU A 579 -5.43 22.66 -35.81
C LEU A 579 -6.87 22.44 -36.30
N ILE A 580 -7.10 22.68 -37.60
CA ILE A 580 -8.43 22.80 -38.24
C ILE A 580 -9.35 21.57 -38.11
N LYS A 581 -8.84 20.41 -37.65
CA LYS A 581 -9.63 19.19 -37.38
C LYS A 581 -10.12 19.08 -35.92
N LEU A 582 -9.77 20.04 -35.04
CA LEU A 582 -10.21 20.02 -33.64
C LEU A 582 -11.73 20.05 -33.52
N GLU A 583 -12.26 19.10 -32.75
CA GLU A 583 -13.66 18.94 -32.36
C GLU A 583 -13.86 19.19 -30.86
N ARG A 584 -12.83 18.93 -30.03
CA ARG A 584 -12.86 19.15 -28.58
C ARG A 584 -11.58 19.83 -28.08
N ILE A 585 -11.74 20.89 -27.30
CA ILE A 585 -10.70 21.60 -26.58
C ILE A 585 -11.09 21.65 -25.10
N SER A 586 -10.17 21.29 -24.20
CA SER A 586 -10.36 21.44 -22.76
C SER A 586 -9.13 22.14 -22.17
N ILE A 587 -9.33 23.31 -21.58
CA ILE A 587 -8.28 24.12 -20.91
C ILE A 587 -8.83 24.60 -19.55
N THR A 588 -9.62 23.76 -18.88
CA THR A 588 -10.24 24.05 -17.59
C THR A 588 -9.19 24.13 -16.47
N LYS A 589 -9.43 24.89 -15.40
CA LYS A 589 -8.50 25.07 -14.26
C LYS A 589 -7.11 25.55 -14.70
N ASN A 590 -7.09 26.64 -15.47
CA ASN A 590 -5.87 27.34 -15.91
C ASN A 590 -5.89 28.81 -15.41
N ARG A 591 -5.12 29.71 -16.04
CA ARG A 591 -4.96 31.12 -15.61
C ARG A 591 -5.35 32.12 -16.70
N ILE A 592 -6.09 31.68 -17.72
CA ILE A 592 -6.45 32.48 -18.90
C ILE A 592 -7.32 33.67 -18.49
N SER A 593 -6.92 34.90 -18.86
CA SER A 593 -7.63 36.14 -18.49
C SER A 593 -8.49 36.75 -19.60
N GLU A 594 -8.22 36.42 -20.86
CA GLU A 594 -8.97 36.88 -22.04
C GLU A 594 -9.05 35.82 -23.14
N ILE A 595 -10.09 35.92 -23.97
CA ILE A 595 -10.22 35.19 -25.24
C ILE A 595 -10.20 36.22 -26.37
N ASN A 596 -9.24 36.08 -27.30
CA ASN A 596 -9.03 37.06 -28.35
C ASN A 596 -9.62 36.59 -29.69
N ALA A 597 -9.91 37.53 -30.59
CA ALA A 597 -10.67 37.26 -31.83
C ALA A 597 -10.05 36.16 -32.70
N GLU A 598 -8.73 36.02 -32.65
CA GLU A 598 -7.96 35.09 -33.46
C GLU A 598 -7.92 33.65 -32.90
N SER A 599 -8.17 33.45 -31.60
CA SER A 599 -7.80 32.23 -30.85
C SER A 599 -8.46 30.94 -31.37
N PHE A 600 -9.66 31.03 -31.94
CA PHE A 600 -10.40 29.87 -32.48
C PHE A 600 -10.82 30.04 -33.95
N LYS A 601 -10.29 31.07 -34.63
CA LYS A 601 -10.83 31.63 -35.88
C LYS A 601 -11.00 30.66 -37.05
N ASN A 602 -10.17 29.61 -37.16
CA ASN A 602 -10.26 28.63 -38.24
C ASN A 602 -10.97 27.32 -37.82
N LEU A 603 -11.32 27.15 -36.54
CA LEU A 603 -11.74 25.88 -35.96
C LEU A 603 -13.23 25.58 -36.21
N LYS A 604 -13.60 25.51 -37.49
CA LYS A 604 -14.98 25.30 -37.97
C LYS A 604 -15.59 23.96 -37.55
N ASN A 605 -14.77 23.03 -37.04
CA ASN A 605 -15.17 21.71 -36.54
C ASN A 605 -15.33 21.64 -35.02
N LEU A 606 -15.00 22.71 -34.29
CA LEU A 606 -15.04 22.75 -32.82
C LEU A 606 -16.49 22.62 -32.33
N LYS A 607 -16.75 21.58 -31.52
CA LYS A 607 -18.05 21.25 -30.92
C LYS A 607 -18.08 21.47 -29.42
N HIS A 608 -16.93 21.26 -28.75
CA HIS A 608 -16.84 21.32 -27.30
C HIS A 608 -15.63 22.16 -26.87
N LEU A 609 -15.87 23.23 -26.10
CA LEU A 609 -14.86 24.10 -25.55
C LEU A 609 -15.06 24.25 -24.03
N GLY A 610 -14.19 23.61 -23.25
CA GLY A 610 -14.12 23.75 -21.80
C GLY A 610 -13.08 24.79 -21.39
N LEU A 611 -13.52 25.86 -20.72
CA LEU A 611 -12.69 26.95 -20.19
C LEU A 611 -13.02 27.25 -18.71
N ASP A 612 -13.61 26.28 -18.01
CA ASP A 612 -14.09 26.42 -16.63
C ASP A 612 -12.93 26.73 -15.67
N SER A 613 -13.20 27.44 -14.58
CA SER A 613 -12.21 27.77 -13.53
C SER A 613 -10.94 28.42 -14.08
N ASN A 614 -11.10 29.41 -14.96
CA ASN A 614 -10.05 30.30 -15.43
C ASN A 614 -10.23 31.69 -14.78
N ARG A 615 -9.70 32.75 -15.41
CA ARG A 615 -9.77 34.15 -14.94
C ARG A 615 -10.38 35.06 -16.01
N ILE A 616 -11.19 34.48 -16.90
CA ILE A 616 -11.64 35.14 -18.13
C ILE A 616 -12.59 36.27 -17.75
N SER A 617 -12.14 37.50 -17.95
CA SER A 617 -12.89 38.73 -17.67
C SER A 617 -13.30 39.48 -18.94
N LYS A 618 -12.64 39.17 -20.07
CA LYS A 618 -12.85 39.73 -21.41
C LYS A 618 -12.95 38.62 -22.45
N ILE A 619 -13.95 38.71 -23.32
CA ILE A 619 -13.99 37.98 -24.59
C ILE A 619 -14.11 39.01 -25.70
N GLU A 620 -13.27 38.92 -26.71
CA GLU A 620 -13.26 39.87 -27.81
C GLU A 620 -14.44 39.67 -28.78
N LYS A 621 -14.81 40.76 -29.46
CA LYS A 621 -15.81 40.69 -30.51
C LYS A 621 -15.36 39.72 -31.60
N ALA A 622 -16.30 38.91 -32.08
CA ALA A 622 -16.10 37.86 -33.06
C ALA A 622 -15.22 36.65 -32.64
N ALA A 623 -14.87 36.48 -31.36
CA ALA A 623 -14.03 35.37 -30.88
C ALA A 623 -14.53 33.95 -31.24
N PHE A 624 -15.82 33.76 -31.51
CA PHE A 624 -16.38 32.44 -31.88
C PHE A 624 -17.17 32.39 -33.20
N VAL A 625 -17.24 33.47 -33.99
CA VAL A 625 -18.20 33.56 -35.13
C VAL A 625 -18.00 32.50 -36.22
N ASN A 626 -16.79 31.94 -36.34
CA ASN A 626 -16.47 30.89 -37.29
C ASN A 626 -16.68 29.46 -36.75
N ASN A 627 -16.97 29.30 -35.45
CA ASN A 627 -17.15 28.00 -34.80
C ASN A 627 -18.60 27.52 -34.91
N THR A 628 -19.10 27.42 -36.14
CA THR A 628 -20.52 27.15 -36.46
C THR A 628 -21.02 25.76 -36.06
N GLN A 629 -20.14 24.87 -35.61
CA GLN A 629 -20.46 23.53 -35.06
C GLN A 629 -20.43 23.48 -33.52
N LEU A 630 -20.23 24.61 -32.83
CA LEU A 630 -20.10 24.63 -31.37
C LEU A 630 -21.42 24.22 -30.68
N GLU A 631 -21.39 23.13 -29.93
CA GLU A 631 -22.52 22.56 -29.16
C GLU A 631 -22.40 22.87 -27.66
N GLU A 632 -21.18 22.89 -27.14
CA GLU A 632 -20.85 23.02 -25.71
C GLU A 632 -19.79 24.11 -25.52
N LEU A 633 -20.18 25.20 -24.86
CA LEU A 633 -19.27 26.24 -24.37
C LEU A 633 -19.42 26.31 -22.85
N ARG A 634 -18.34 26.02 -22.12
CA ARG A 634 -18.34 26.09 -20.65
C ARG A 634 -17.35 27.12 -20.16
N LEU A 635 -17.86 28.06 -19.37
CA LEU A 635 -17.16 29.22 -18.79
C LEU A 635 -17.47 29.31 -17.28
N TYR A 636 -17.80 28.18 -16.63
CA TYR A 636 -18.08 28.12 -15.19
C TYR A 636 -16.91 28.70 -14.39
N ASP A 637 -17.18 29.39 -13.27
CA ASP A 637 -16.13 29.94 -12.38
C ASP A 637 -15.08 30.77 -13.14
N ASN A 638 -15.52 31.76 -13.91
CA ASN A 638 -14.67 32.77 -14.52
C ASN A 638 -15.04 34.16 -13.96
N ASP A 639 -14.48 35.23 -14.52
CA ASP A 639 -14.62 36.58 -13.96
C ASP A 639 -15.45 37.53 -14.84
N LEU A 640 -16.21 37.00 -15.80
CA LEU A 640 -17.03 37.76 -16.74
C LEU A 640 -18.07 38.63 -16.02
N THR A 641 -18.12 39.92 -16.33
CA THR A 641 -19.14 40.86 -15.80
C THR A 641 -20.38 40.97 -16.69
N SER A 642 -20.28 40.49 -17.92
CA SER A 642 -21.36 40.36 -18.91
C SER A 642 -20.99 39.30 -19.94
N PHE A 643 -21.97 38.83 -20.71
CA PHE A 643 -21.76 37.96 -21.87
C PHE A 643 -22.65 38.48 -23.01
N ASN A 644 -22.03 38.98 -24.09
CA ASN A 644 -22.75 39.46 -25.27
C ASN A 644 -22.90 38.31 -26.27
N THR A 645 -24.07 38.12 -26.88
CA THR A 645 -24.27 37.07 -27.89
C THR A 645 -23.62 37.39 -29.24
N ASP A 646 -23.18 38.63 -29.52
CA ASP A 646 -22.55 39.03 -30.79
C ASP A 646 -21.12 38.49 -31.02
N ILE A 647 -20.56 37.77 -30.04
CA ILE A 647 -19.30 37.03 -30.15
C ILE A 647 -19.48 35.65 -30.80
N LEU A 648 -20.72 35.16 -30.87
CA LEU A 648 -21.10 33.81 -31.34
C LEU A 648 -21.56 33.83 -32.81
N PRO A 649 -21.62 32.68 -33.49
CA PRO A 649 -22.23 32.57 -34.82
C PRO A 649 -23.74 32.88 -34.81
N ASP A 650 -24.22 33.51 -35.89
CA ASP A 650 -25.65 33.78 -36.10
C ASP A 650 -26.49 32.50 -36.02
N ASN A 651 -27.58 32.55 -35.25
CA ASN A 651 -28.53 31.43 -35.05
C ASN A 651 -27.92 30.14 -34.46
N ILE A 652 -26.77 30.22 -33.77
CA ILE A 652 -26.17 29.08 -33.07
C ILE A 652 -27.16 28.41 -32.10
N LYS A 653 -27.03 27.08 -31.95
CA LYS A 653 -27.80 26.26 -31.00
C LYS A 653 -26.84 25.53 -30.07
N LEU A 654 -26.47 26.17 -28.97
CA LEU A 654 -25.72 25.53 -27.90
C LEU A 654 -26.62 24.53 -27.16
N ARG A 655 -26.15 23.29 -27.02
CA ARG A 655 -26.71 22.30 -26.09
C ARG A 655 -26.33 22.62 -24.65
N THR A 656 -25.20 23.30 -24.44
CA THR A 656 -24.73 23.73 -23.13
C THR A 656 -23.97 25.05 -23.27
N LEU A 657 -24.45 26.06 -22.53
CA LEU A 657 -23.76 27.32 -22.27
C LEU A 657 -23.70 27.50 -20.76
N ASP A 658 -22.60 27.08 -20.13
CA ASP A 658 -22.41 27.27 -18.69
C ASP A 658 -21.74 28.62 -18.43
N LEU A 659 -22.47 29.51 -17.76
CA LEU A 659 -22.03 30.83 -17.32
C LEU A 659 -22.12 30.98 -15.79
N GLN A 660 -22.48 29.93 -15.05
CA GLN A 660 -22.65 30.00 -13.61
C GLN A 660 -21.33 30.37 -12.92
N MET A 661 -21.42 31.03 -11.77
CA MET A 661 -20.25 31.44 -10.99
C MET A 661 -19.31 32.42 -11.73
N ASN A 662 -19.86 33.28 -12.60
CA ASN A 662 -19.16 34.46 -13.10
C ASN A 662 -19.51 35.70 -12.24
N ASN A 663 -19.24 36.92 -12.72
CA ASN A 663 -19.62 38.18 -12.07
C ASN A 663 -20.79 38.90 -12.79
N ILE A 664 -21.56 38.17 -13.61
CA ILE A 664 -22.63 38.71 -14.47
C ILE A 664 -23.77 39.26 -13.61
N ASN A 665 -24.03 40.57 -13.73
CA ASN A 665 -25.11 41.25 -13.00
C ASN A 665 -26.32 41.63 -13.87
N LYS A 666 -26.23 41.39 -15.19
CA LYS A 666 -27.27 41.69 -16.19
C LYS A 666 -27.34 40.56 -17.20
N VAL A 667 -28.54 40.06 -17.44
CA VAL A 667 -28.87 39.09 -18.50
C VAL A 667 -29.89 39.77 -19.41
N ASP A 668 -29.56 39.91 -20.70
CA ASP A 668 -30.49 40.43 -21.69
C ASP A 668 -31.40 39.33 -22.27
N SER A 669 -32.36 39.74 -23.10
CA SER A 669 -33.36 38.83 -23.70
C SER A 669 -32.79 37.90 -24.78
N PHE A 670 -31.67 38.25 -25.44
CA PHE A 670 -31.01 37.38 -26.41
C PHE A 670 -30.23 36.27 -25.70
N LEU A 671 -29.45 36.63 -24.67
CA LEU A 671 -28.77 35.65 -23.83
C LEU A 671 -29.77 34.72 -23.13
N ARG A 672 -30.88 35.26 -22.57
CA ARG A 672 -31.94 34.42 -21.98
C ARG A 672 -32.55 33.46 -23.00
N LYS A 673 -32.81 33.92 -24.23
CA LYS A 673 -33.36 33.09 -25.31
C LYS A 673 -32.38 32.01 -25.78
N LEU A 674 -31.07 32.27 -25.74
CA LEU A 674 -30.02 31.31 -26.08
C LEU A 674 -29.86 30.21 -25.02
N VAL A 675 -29.95 30.56 -23.73
CA VAL A 675 -29.77 29.62 -22.61
C VAL A 675 -31.06 28.84 -22.27
N GLY A 676 -32.24 29.45 -22.47
CA GLY A 676 -33.53 28.81 -22.22
C GLY A 676 -33.78 28.54 -20.73
N ASP A 677 -33.95 27.27 -20.37
CA ASP A 677 -34.24 26.78 -19.01
C ASP A 677 -32.98 26.40 -18.19
N ALA A 678 -31.82 26.36 -18.85
CA ALA A 678 -30.53 26.19 -18.19
C ALA A 678 -30.21 27.43 -17.32
N LYS A 679 -29.31 27.25 -16.35
CA LYS A 679 -29.08 28.26 -15.29
C LYS A 679 -27.92 29.18 -15.66
N ILE A 680 -28.09 30.47 -15.37
CA ILE A 680 -27.03 31.48 -15.38
C ILE A 680 -26.62 31.79 -13.94
N PHE A 681 -27.55 31.77 -12.99
CA PHE A 681 -27.29 32.03 -11.57
C PHE A 681 -27.00 30.73 -10.77
N PRO A 682 -26.30 30.79 -9.62
CA PRO A 682 -25.73 32.00 -8.99
C PRO A 682 -24.49 32.58 -9.67
N GLN A 683 -24.10 33.76 -9.23
CA GLN A 683 -22.96 34.55 -9.72
C GLN A 683 -22.13 35.04 -8.51
N LYS A 684 -20.80 34.99 -8.61
CA LYS A 684 -19.82 35.34 -7.57
C LYS A 684 -19.94 36.78 -7.07
N SER A 685 -20.44 37.68 -7.92
CA SER A 685 -20.67 39.10 -7.62
C SER A 685 -21.57 39.34 -6.40
N VAL A 686 -22.44 38.40 -6.02
CA VAL A 686 -23.27 38.51 -4.81
C VAL A 686 -22.47 38.51 -3.50
N THR A 687 -21.20 38.06 -3.53
CA THR A 687 -20.32 38.06 -2.34
C THR A 687 -19.80 39.45 -1.98
N ALA A 688 -19.74 40.37 -2.93
CA ALA A 688 -19.20 41.73 -2.75
C ALA A 688 -17.83 41.79 -2.03
N LEU A 689 -16.96 40.79 -2.26
CA LEU A 689 -15.63 40.73 -1.66
C LEU A 689 -14.82 41.98 -2.04
N SER A 690 -14.44 42.75 -1.03
CA SER A 690 -13.76 44.04 -1.16
C SER A 690 -12.49 44.08 -0.31
N LEU A 691 -11.50 44.83 -0.79
CA LEU A 691 -10.24 45.11 -0.11
C LEU A 691 -10.09 46.63 0.05
N ASN A 692 -9.74 47.06 1.25
CA ASN A 692 -9.52 48.45 1.63
C ASN A 692 -8.19 48.58 2.40
N VAL A 693 -7.58 49.77 2.41
CA VAL A 693 -6.38 50.08 3.22
C VAL A 693 -6.74 51.13 4.27
N ASP A 694 -6.34 50.91 5.53
CA ASP A 694 -6.54 51.87 6.61
C ASP A 694 -5.34 52.83 6.79
N LYS A 695 -5.52 53.84 7.65
CA LYS A 695 -4.52 54.90 7.91
C LYS A 695 -3.17 54.39 8.41
N ASN A 696 -3.09 53.15 8.90
CA ASN A 696 -1.89 52.50 9.41
C ASN A 696 -1.30 51.51 8.39
N GLN A 697 -1.69 51.60 7.12
CA GLN A 697 -1.36 50.65 6.04
C GLN A 697 -1.81 49.21 6.34
N LYS A 698 -2.80 49.02 7.23
CA LYS A 698 -3.42 47.71 7.45
C LYS A 698 -4.43 47.47 6.33
N LEU A 699 -4.21 46.42 5.54
CA LEU A 699 -5.19 45.93 4.60
C LEU A 699 -6.35 45.29 5.36
N LYS A 700 -7.58 45.65 5.02
CA LYS A 700 -8.83 45.12 5.59
C LYS A 700 -9.72 44.66 4.46
N TRP A 701 -10.31 43.48 4.60
CA TRP A 701 -11.21 42.92 3.60
C TRP A 701 -12.54 42.53 4.22
N SER A 702 -13.59 42.53 3.40
CA SER A 702 -14.98 42.30 3.80
C SER A 702 -15.81 41.77 2.63
N GLN A 703 -16.77 40.90 2.92
CA GLN A 703 -17.75 40.35 1.97
C GLN A 703 -19.15 40.39 2.60
N GLU A 704 -20.19 40.51 1.78
CA GLU A 704 -21.59 40.63 2.21
C GLU A 704 -22.34 39.28 2.24
N PHE A 705 -21.86 38.27 1.49
CA PHE A 705 -22.49 36.96 1.38
C PHE A 705 -21.43 35.84 1.43
N GLY A 706 -21.74 34.74 2.12
CA GLY A 706 -20.79 33.66 2.41
C GLY A 706 -20.52 32.72 1.24
N MET A 707 -19.32 32.14 1.19
CA MET A 707 -18.97 31.09 0.22
C MET A 707 -19.75 29.79 0.46
N LEU A 708 -20.11 29.49 1.72
CA LEU A 708 -20.94 28.33 2.05
C LEU A 708 -22.38 28.50 1.54
N ASP A 709 -23.00 29.66 1.73
CA ASP A 709 -24.31 29.98 1.18
C ASP A 709 -24.33 29.97 -0.35
N LEU A 710 -23.28 30.51 -0.98
CA LEU A 710 -23.16 30.53 -2.44
C LEU A 710 -22.95 29.10 -3.02
N LEU A 711 -22.21 28.25 -2.31
CA LEU A 711 -22.08 26.83 -2.64
C LEU A 711 -23.41 26.07 -2.47
N LEU A 712 -24.14 26.34 -1.38
CA LEU A 712 -25.45 25.74 -1.10
C LEU A 712 -26.49 26.17 -2.14
N TRP A 713 -26.57 27.46 -2.48
CA TRP A 713 -27.40 27.97 -3.58
C TRP A 713 -27.10 27.21 -4.87
N TYR A 714 -25.84 27.19 -5.32
CA TYR A 714 -25.45 26.48 -6.54
C TYR A 714 -25.87 24.99 -6.50
N ASN A 715 -25.55 24.26 -5.43
CA ASN A 715 -25.87 22.83 -5.31
C ASN A 715 -27.38 22.55 -5.18
N SER A 716 -28.16 23.48 -4.62
CA SER A 716 -29.63 23.38 -4.52
C SER A 716 -30.39 23.86 -5.76
N THR A 717 -29.71 24.36 -6.80
CA THR A 717 -30.37 24.77 -8.06
C THR A 717 -29.69 24.23 -9.32
N VAL A 718 -28.77 23.27 -9.19
CA VAL A 718 -28.01 22.68 -10.31
C VAL A 718 -28.87 21.79 -11.23
N SER A 719 -30.05 21.35 -10.79
CA SER A 719 -30.97 20.61 -11.64
C SER A 719 -31.66 21.53 -12.64
N ASN A 720 -31.72 21.12 -13.91
CA ASN A 720 -32.54 21.82 -14.91
C ASN A 720 -34.03 21.85 -14.53
N MET A 721 -34.51 20.86 -13.76
CA MET A 721 -35.90 20.79 -13.27
C MET A 721 -36.23 21.85 -12.21
N ASP A 722 -35.24 22.36 -11.47
CA ASP A 722 -35.48 23.32 -10.41
C ASP A 722 -35.67 24.73 -10.97
N LYS A 723 -36.54 25.53 -10.33
CA LYS A 723 -36.70 26.94 -10.69
C LYS A 723 -35.38 27.65 -10.43
N GLU A 724 -34.89 28.39 -11.42
CA GLU A 724 -33.71 29.23 -11.23
C GLU A 724 -33.96 30.30 -10.16
N ILE A 725 -33.01 30.39 -9.22
CA ILE A 725 -32.94 31.40 -8.17
C ILE A 725 -31.92 32.45 -8.63
N THR A 726 -32.35 33.71 -8.70
CA THR A 726 -31.58 34.80 -9.33
C THR A 726 -31.03 35.83 -8.33
N SER A 727 -31.39 35.73 -7.05
CA SER A 727 -31.03 36.73 -6.03
C SER A 727 -30.94 36.14 -4.62
N ILE A 728 -30.18 36.81 -3.75
CA ILE A 728 -30.08 36.50 -2.30
C ILE A 728 -31.48 36.43 -1.65
N LYS A 729 -32.45 37.25 -2.11
CA LYS A 729 -33.83 37.22 -1.61
C LYS A 729 -34.54 35.91 -1.96
N GLU A 730 -34.41 35.45 -3.20
CA GLU A 730 -34.98 34.16 -3.62
C GLU A 730 -34.27 32.98 -2.94
N TYR A 731 -32.96 33.05 -2.73
CA TYR A 731 -32.21 32.05 -1.95
C TYR A 731 -32.70 31.97 -0.49
N LYS A 732 -32.91 33.11 0.18
CA LYS A 732 -33.48 33.12 1.54
C LYS A 732 -34.92 32.60 1.58
N ASN A 733 -35.73 32.88 0.55
CA ASN A 733 -37.05 32.27 0.41
C ASN A 733 -36.99 30.74 0.22
N MET A 734 -35.99 30.22 -0.50
CA MET A 734 -35.76 28.77 -0.64
C MET A 734 -35.44 28.14 0.73
N LEU A 735 -34.53 28.72 1.51
CA LEU A 735 -34.25 28.23 2.88
C LEU A 735 -35.50 28.25 3.76
N ALA A 736 -36.30 29.33 3.70
CA ALA A 736 -37.57 29.42 4.43
C ALA A 736 -38.61 28.37 4.00
N SER A 737 -38.66 28.02 2.72
CA SER A 737 -39.51 26.92 2.23
C SER A 737 -39.08 25.52 2.70
N GLN A 738 -37.85 25.40 3.21
CA GLN A 738 -37.28 24.17 3.77
C GLN A 738 -37.22 24.18 5.31
N GLY A 739 -37.64 25.26 5.98
CA GLY A 739 -37.52 25.44 7.43
C GLY A 739 -36.08 25.63 7.92
N LEU A 740 -35.21 26.21 7.08
CA LEU A 740 -33.78 26.41 7.34
C LEU A 740 -33.40 27.89 7.48
N GLU A 741 -34.35 28.82 7.46
CA GLU A 741 -34.10 30.27 7.43
C GLU A 741 -33.50 30.85 8.70
N ASN A 742 -33.56 30.12 9.81
CA ASN A 742 -32.94 30.44 11.10
C ASN A 742 -31.79 29.49 11.47
N THR A 743 -31.42 28.55 10.60
CA THR A 743 -30.39 27.55 10.86
C THR A 743 -29.02 28.05 10.40
N ASP A 744 -28.00 27.89 11.25
CA ASP A 744 -26.62 28.28 10.89
C ASP A 744 -26.09 27.43 9.72
N ILE A 745 -25.37 28.08 8.79
CA ILE A 745 -24.89 27.47 7.56
C ILE A 745 -23.91 26.30 7.79
N VAL A 746 -23.12 26.32 8.88
CA VAL A 746 -22.23 25.21 9.25
C VAL A 746 -23.06 23.99 9.62
N THR A 747 -24.15 24.17 10.36
CA THR A 747 -25.11 23.10 10.68
C THR A 747 -25.77 22.56 9.41
N ILE A 748 -26.28 23.42 8.52
CA ILE A 748 -26.91 22.98 7.25
C ILE A 748 -25.93 22.18 6.38
N MET A 749 -24.67 22.59 6.32
CA MET A 749 -23.64 21.90 5.53
C MET A 749 -23.23 20.57 6.17
N ASN A 750 -23.08 20.51 7.49
CA ASN A 750 -22.79 19.27 8.23
C ASN A 750 -23.92 18.25 8.15
N ASP A 751 -25.18 18.68 8.29
CA ASP A 751 -26.36 17.81 8.18
C ASP A 751 -26.56 17.27 6.75
N LYS A 752 -26.00 17.96 5.74
CA LYS A 752 -25.92 17.50 4.34
C LYS A 752 -24.65 16.71 4.03
N GLY A 753 -23.80 16.44 5.04
CA GLY A 753 -22.60 15.62 4.92
C GLY A 753 -21.42 16.29 4.20
N TYR A 754 -21.37 17.62 4.14
CA TYR A 754 -20.21 18.32 3.57
C TYR A 754 -19.03 18.37 4.55
N ASP A 755 -17.81 18.31 4.01
CA ASP A 755 -16.52 18.55 4.66
C ASP A 755 -15.79 19.59 3.78
N TRP A 756 -15.24 20.68 4.34
CA TRP A 756 -14.74 21.78 3.50
C TRP A 756 -13.51 22.50 4.03
N ASP A 757 -12.73 23.06 3.11
CA ASP A 757 -11.72 24.07 3.40
C ASP A 757 -12.04 25.36 2.64
N ILE A 758 -11.91 26.51 3.31
CA ILE A 758 -11.89 27.83 2.67
C ILE A 758 -10.48 28.40 2.82
N LYS A 759 -9.77 28.50 1.69
CA LYS A 759 -8.45 29.16 1.63
C LYS A 759 -8.66 30.64 1.36
N THR A 760 -8.08 31.50 2.20
CA THR A 760 -8.03 32.96 2.01
C THR A 760 -6.59 33.38 1.77
N GLU A 761 -6.33 33.99 0.62
CA GLU A 761 -4.99 34.37 0.14
C GLU A 761 -4.89 35.89 -0.04
N LEU A 762 -3.90 36.52 0.59
CA LEU A 762 -3.40 37.82 0.16
C LEU A 762 -2.41 37.59 -0.98
N GLN A 763 -2.70 38.14 -2.16
CA GLN A 763 -1.81 38.09 -3.32
C GLN A 763 -1.22 39.47 -3.59
N ARG A 764 0.06 39.53 -3.98
CA ARG A 764 0.72 40.74 -4.52
C ARG A 764 1.02 40.55 -6.01
N LYS A 765 0.90 41.61 -6.78
CA LYS A 765 1.34 41.69 -8.18
C LYS A 765 2.87 41.77 -8.24
N ASN A 766 3.49 40.98 -9.10
CA ASN A 766 4.91 41.12 -9.44
C ASN A 766 5.10 42.05 -10.65
N ASP A 767 6.36 42.24 -11.05
CA ASP A 767 6.73 43.14 -12.15
C ASP A 767 6.21 42.67 -13.52
N ASP A 768 6.02 41.36 -13.72
CA ASP A 768 5.36 40.76 -14.90
C ASP A 768 3.83 40.96 -14.91
N GLY A 769 3.27 41.64 -13.90
CA GLY A 769 1.82 41.83 -13.72
C GLY A 769 1.10 40.61 -13.12
N ILE A 770 1.82 39.53 -12.79
CA ILE A 770 1.27 38.27 -12.28
C ILE A 770 1.07 38.36 -10.76
N PHE A 771 -0.09 37.91 -10.28
CA PHE A 771 -0.37 37.81 -8.85
C PHE A 771 0.19 36.52 -8.23
N THR A 772 0.99 36.67 -7.16
CA THR A 772 1.53 35.59 -6.34
C THR A 772 1.05 35.72 -4.89
N THR A 773 0.79 34.59 -4.23
CA THR A 773 0.35 34.57 -2.82
C THR A 773 1.52 34.94 -1.89
N VAL A 774 1.30 35.90 -1.00
CA VAL A 774 2.29 36.41 -0.02
C VAL A 774 1.87 36.18 1.43
N SER A 775 0.60 35.83 1.67
CA SER A 775 0.10 35.33 2.95
C SER A 775 -1.18 34.53 2.71
N GLU A 776 -1.37 33.45 3.46
CA GLU A 776 -2.56 32.61 3.35
C GLU A 776 -3.05 32.10 4.71
N ASN A 777 -4.35 31.82 4.78
CA ASN A 777 -5.04 31.15 5.89
C ASN A 777 -5.96 30.07 5.31
N ILE A 778 -6.10 28.93 5.99
CA ILE A 778 -7.04 27.86 5.63
C ILE A 778 -7.98 27.63 6.82
N SER A 779 -9.28 27.79 6.58
CA SER A 779 -10.32 27.54 7.57
C SER A 779 -11.11 26.28 7.18
N SER A 780 -10.86 25.19 7.91
CA SER A 780 -11.55 23.89 7.75
C SER A 780 -12.77 23.80 8.65
N ASP A 781 -13.87 23.26 8.14
CA ASP A 781 -15.13 22.91 8.83
C ASP A 781 -15.67 24.00 9.78
N LYS A 782 -15.58 25.25 9.35
CA LYS A 782 -15.98 26.45 10.09
C LYS A 782 -16.86 27.35 9.23
N ALA A 783 -17.58 28.24 9.91
CA ALA A 783 -18.28 29.35 9.28
C ALA A 783 -17.29 30.20 8.46
N ASP A 784 -17.76 30.71 7.33
CA ASP A 784 -16.94 31.51 6.43
C ASP A 784 -16.56 32.86 7.08
N GLU A 785 -15.26 33.19 7.07
CA GLU A 785 -14.79 34.47 7.59
C GLU A 785 -15.29 35.60 6.66
N LEU A 786 -16.26 36.39 7.13
CA LEU A 786 -16.87 37.47 6.34
C LEU A 786 -16.04 38.77 6.30
N SER A 787 -15.03 38.89 7.17
CA SER A 787 -14.07 40.00 7.15
C SER A 787 -12.76 39.61 7.83
N GLY A 788 -11.68 40.30 7.47
CA GLY A 788 -10.37 40.06 8.04
C GLY A 788 -9.38 41.19 7.74
N SER A 789 -8.11 41.01 8.13
CA SER A 789 -7.09 42.04 7.89
C SER A 789 -5.67 41.50 7.90
N PHE A 790 -4.84 42.04 7.00
CA PHE A 790 -3.41 41.74 6.87
C PHE A 790 -2.59 42.99 7.15
N LYS A 791 -1.38 42.83 7.69
CA LYS A 791 -0.38 43.90 7.73
C LYS A 791 0.62 43.67 6.59
N VAL A 792 0.84 44.69 5.77
CA VAL A 792 1.89 44.71 4.75
C VAL A 792 3.01 45.65 5.19
N ASN A 793 4.26 45.33 4.83
CA ASN A 793 5.45 46.13 5.14
C ASN A 793 6.22 46.54 3.86
N GLU A 794 5.62 46.34 2.68
CA GLU A 794 6.23 46.57 1.37
C GLU A 794 5.23 47.29 0.46
N ASN A 795 5.74 47.99 -0.55
CA ASN A 795 4.93 48.62 -1.58
C ASN A 795 4.42 47.58 -2.59
N GLY A 796 3.33 47.91 -3.29
CA GLY A 796 2.86 47.15 -4.45
C GLY A 796 1.35 47.04 -4.53
N THR A 797 0.86 46.39 -5.58
CA THR A 797 -0.57 46.15 -5.80
C THR A 797 -0.98 44.81 -5.20
N TYR A 798 -1.98 44.83 -4.33
CA TYR A 798 -2.48 43.70 -3.55
C TYR A 798 -3.95 43.39 -3.88
N ARG A 799 -4.35 42.13 -3.72
CA ARG A 799 -5.76 41.68 -3.77
C ARG A 799 -5.98 40.49 -2.82
N ILE A 800 -7.22 40.22 -2.45
CA ILE A 800 -7.63 38.97 -1.80
C ILE A 800 -8.17 38.01 -2.85
N VAL A 801 -7.83 36.72 -2.71
CA VAL A 801 -8.55 35.61 -3.34
C VAL A 801 -9.07 34.70 -2.23
N LYS A 802 -10.33 34.25 -2.34
CA LYS A 802 -10.86 33.18 -1.49
C LYS A 802 -11.33 32.03 -2.34
N SER A 803 -10.89 30.82 -2.02
CA SER A 803 -11.11 29.59 -2.78
C SER A 803 -11.72 28.53 -1.88
N ILE A 804 -12.79 27.86 -2.34
CA ILE A 804 -13.47 26.82 -1.56
C ILE A 804 -13.24 25.42 -2.14
N TYR A 805 -12.93 24.49 -1.24
CA TYR A 805 -12.60 23.10 -1.51
C TYR A 805 -13.56 22.19 -0.71
N PRO A 806 -14.80 21.97 -1.18
CA PRO A 806 -15.73 21.07 -0.54
C PRO A 806 -15.49 19.62 -0.94
N SER A 807 -16.01 18.72 -0.11
CA SER A 807 -16.24 17.30 -0.35
C SER A 807 -17.57 16.92 0.30
N THR A 808 -18.15 15.79 -0.12
CA THR A 808 -19.14 15.04 0.68
C THR A 808 -18.65 13.64 1.07
N TYR A 809 -17.60 13.13 0.38
CA TYR A 809 -16.97 11.83 0.65
C TYR A 809 -15.52 11.86 0.15
N GLY A 810 -14.54 11.71 1.05
CA GLY A 810 -13.12 11.67 0.68
C GLY A 810 -12.55 13.04 0.28
N ASP A 811 -11.58 13.06 -0.64
CA ASP A 811 -10.67 14.19 -0.88
C ASP A 811 -11.38 15.49 -1.30
N LYS A 812 -11.05 16.60 -0.64
CA LYS A 812 -11.53 17.96 -0.94
C LYS A 812 -11.05 18.43 -2.31
N GLN A 813 -11.96 18.95 -3.13
CA GLN A 813 -11.67 19.37 -4.51
C GLN A 813 -12.00 20.84 -4.72
N TYR A 814 -11.14 21.58 -5.42
CA TYR A 814 -11.41 22.97 -5.80
C TYR A 814 -12.75 23.06 -6.54
N LYS A 815 -13.66 23.91 -6.06
CA LYS A 815 -14.99 24.13 -6.64
C LYS A 815 -15.17 25.52 -7.27
N TYR A 816 -14.73 26.62 -6.63
CA TYR A 816 -14.68 27.95 -7.24
C TYR A 816 -13.83 28.94 -6.41
N SER A 817 -13.55 30.14 -6.95
CA SER A 817 -12.87 31.21 -6.21
C SER A 817 -13.39 32.62 -6.50
N ILE A 818 -13.45 33.45 -5.46
CA ILE A 818 -13.84 34.87 -5.49
C ILE A 818 -12.62 35.77 -5.29
N VAL A 819 -12.61 36.94 -5.92
CA VAL A 819 -11.46 37.86 -5.97
C VAL A 819 -11.89 39.28 -5.61
N SER A 820 -11.11 39.98 -4.79
CA SER A 820 -11.38 41.39 -4.46
C SER A 820 -10.95 42.36 -5.56
N ASN A 821 -11.35 43.62 -5.43
CA ASN A 821 -10.65 44.72 -6.09
C ASN A 821 -9.14 44.73 -5.75
N GLU A 822 -8.34 45.25 -6.67
CA GLU A 822 -6.92 45.55 -6.44
C GLU A 822 -6.75 46.84 -5.61
N ILE A 823 -5.71 46.91 -4.77
CA ILE A 823 -5.26 48.14 -4.09
C ILE A 823 -3.74 48.26 -4.16
N THR A 824 -3.23 49.40 -4.60
CA THR A 824 -1.81 49.75 -4.50
C THR A 824 -1.52 50.40 -3.15
N VAL A 825 -0.59 49.81 -2.38
CA VAL A 825 -0.06 50.40 -1.16
C VAL A 825 1.29 51.05 -1.47
N ASN A 826 1.39 52.33 -1.17
CA ASN A 826 2.63 53.11 -1.24
C ASN A 826 2.97 53.62 0.16
N GLN A 827 4.17 53.29 0.66
CA GLN A 827 4.66 53.83 1.92
C GLN A 827 4.83 55.34 1.84
N ILE A 828 4.32 56.03 2.86
CA ILE A 828 4.63 57.44 3.09
C ILE A 828 6.13 57.53 3.43
N GLN A 829 6.92 58.14 2.55
CA GLN A 829 8.31 58.49 2.89
C GLN A 829 8.30 59.34 4.16
N LYS A 830 9.06 58.91 5.17
CA LYS A 830 9.28 59.67 6.39
C LYS A 830 9.95 60.99 6.01
N PRO A 831 9.41 62.17 6.40
CA PRO A 831 10.01 63.44 6.02
C PRO A 831 11.47 63.51 6.47
N GLU A 832 12.37 63.84 5.56
CA GLU A 832 13.77 64.08 5.90
C GLU A 832 13.86 65.32 6.79
N THR A 833 14.57 65.19 7.92
CA THR A 833 14.82 66.31 8.83
C THR A 833 15.69 67.37 8.14
N PRO A 834 15.40 68.68 8.27
CA PRO A 834 16.18 69.73 7.63
C PRO A 834 17.66 69.70 8.07
N GLY A 835 18.54 69.26 7.15
CA GLY A 835 19.98 69.30 7.33
C GLY A 835 20.51 70.74 7.27
N THR A 836 21.58 71.02 8.01
CA THR A 836 22.21 72.34 8.08
C THR A 836 22.90 72.73 6.77
N ASN A 837 22.71 74.00 6.40
CA ASN A 837 23.32 74.66 5.23
C ASN A 837 24.73 75.22 5.59
N PRO A 838 25.54 75.77 4.66
CA PRO A 838 26.48 74.99 3.83
C PRO A 838 27.94 75.44 3.97
N SER A 839 28.88 74.78 3.27
CA SER A 839 30.24 75.31 3.05
C SER A 839 30.83 74.92 1.68
N GLU A 840 31.26 75.95 0.94
CA GLU A 840 32.37 75.99 -0.03
C GLU A 840 32.39 75.10 -1.30
N THR A 841 31.86 75.72 -2.37
CA THR A 841 32.31 75.78 -3.78
C THR A 841 33.83 75.85 -4.06
N PRO A 842 34.31 75.80 -5.34
CA PRO A 842 33.71 75.35 -6.61
C PRO A 842 34.65 74.50 -7.52
N THR A 843 34.15 73.99 -8.66
CA THR A 843 34.74 74.27 -9.99
C THR A 843 33.78 73.90 -11.14
N ASP A 844 33.87 74.62 -12.27
CA ASP A 844 32.91 74.55 -13.39
C ASP A 844 33.23 73.51 -14.47
N GLY A 845 32.22 73.19 -15.28
CA GLY A 845 32.42 73.27 -16.74
C GLY A 845 32.04 72.06 -17.60
N ASN A 846 30.76 71.92 -17.95
CA ASN A 846 30.37 71.88 -19.38
C ASN A 846 28.86 72.11 -19.62
N ILE A 847 28.50 72.46 -20.86
CA ILE A 847 27.17 72.91 -21.30
C ILE A 847 26.75 72.12 -22.55
N ASN A 848 25.43 72.09 -22.85
CA ASN A 848 24.71 71.49 -24.00
C ASN A 848 24.13 70.07 -23.77
N SER A 849 22.90 69.74 -24.25
CA SER A 849 21.86 70.61 -24.85
C SER A 849 20.47 69.94 -24.97
N SER A 850 19.43 70.65 -24.51
CA SER A 850 18.09 70.87 -25.13
C SER A 850 17.14 69.72 -25.55
N LEU A 851 15.83 70.08 -25.58
CA LEU A 851 14.67 69.36 -26.15
C LEU A 851 14.18 68.16 -25.29
N ALA A 852 13.11 68.20 -24.49
CA ALA A 852 11.80 68.92 -24.48
C ALA A 852 10.65 68.19 -25.22
N SER A 853 9.61 67.85 -24.45
CA SER A 853 8.29 67.35 -24.89
C SER A 853 7.20 68.21 -24.24
N PRO A 854 6.07 68.48 -24.93
CA PRO A 854 5.13 69.54 -24.53
C PRO A 854 4.05 69.12 -23.50
N GLU A 855 3.37 70.14 -23.00
CA GLU A 855 2.20 70.12 -22.10
C GLU A 855 1.01 69.36 -22.73
N SER A 856 0.14 68.66 -21.98
CA SER A 856 -0.75 69.11 -20.88
C SER A 856 -1.88 70.07 -21.32
N THR A 857 -3.13 69.62 -21.20
CA THR A 857 -4.32 70.49 -21.09
C THR A 857 -5.31 69.93 -20.07
N ASN A 858 -5.56 70.68 -19.00
CA ASN A 858 -6.55 70.39 -17.96
C ASN A 858 -7.86 71.15 -18.21
N THR A 859 -9.00 70.46 -18.09
CA THR A 859 -10.27 71.02 -17.58
C THR A 859 -11.16 69.88 -17.07
N LYS A 860 -11.96 69.99 -16.00
CA LYS A 860 -12.04 70.79 -14.75
C LYS A 860 -13.51 70.68 -14.31
N ASN A 861 -13.74 70.42 -13.01
CA ASN A 861 -14.96 70.76 -12.26
C ASN A 861 -16.28 70.04 -12.64
N GLU A 862 -17.27 69.82 -11.75
CA GLU A 862 -17.30 69.81 -10.27
C GLU A 862 -18.54 69.02 -9.75
N VAL A 863 -18.45 68.55 -8.50
CA VAL A 863 -19.52 68.42 -7.47
C VAL A 863 -20.99 68.23 -7.89
N SER A 864 -21.62 67.13 -7.42
CA SER A 864 -22.76 67.21 -6.47
C SER A 864 -23.19 65.86 -5.90
N THR A 865 -23.72 65.84 -4.67
CA THR A 865 -24.31 64.66 -4.02
C THR A 865 -25.77 64.92 -3.62
N LYS A 866 -26.67 63.97 -3.93
CA LYS A 866 -27.69 63.40 -3.01
C LYS A 866 -28.66 62.43 -3.74
N PRO A 867 -29.29 61.48 -3.02
CA PRO A 867 -30.25 60.54 -3.59
C PRO A 867 -31.67 61.12 -3.68
N VAL A 868 -32.50 60.52 -4.53
CA VAL A 868 -33.94 60.80 -4.64
C VAL A 868 -34.74 59.61 -4.10
N ILE A 869 -35.80 59.89 -3.34
CA ILE A 869 -36.73 58.90 -2.78
C ILE A 869 -38.00 58.88 -3.66
N GLY A 870 -38.55 57.69 -3.89
CA GLY A 870 -39.91 57.49 -4.42
C GLY A 870 -40.64 56.43 -3.59
N GLN A 871 -41.95 56.59 -3.37
CA GLN A 871 -42.77 55.72 -2.52
C GLN A 871 -44.09 55.32 -3.20
N TYR A 872 -44.70 54.25 -2.68
CA TYR A 872 -46.10 53.82 -2.89
C TYR A 872 -46.43 53.28 -4.31
N THR A 873 -47.48 52.48 -4.51
CA THR A 873 -48.57 52.03 -3.61
C THR A 873 -48.65 50.50 -3.43
N ASN A 874 -49.40 50.06 -2.41
CA ASN A 874 -49.89 48.68 -2.30
C ASN A 874 -51.20 48.51 -3.09
N GLU A 875 -51.49 47.30 -3.53
CA GLU A 875 -52.86 46.76 -3.56
C GLU A 875 -52.91 45.36 -2.92
N VAL A 876 -54.08 44.99 -2.42
CA VAL A 876 -54.32 43.74 -1.68
C VAL A 876 -55.50 43.01 -2.32
N VAL A 877 -55.31 41.73 -2.66
CA VAL A 877 -56.40 40.82 -3.06
C VAL A 877 -56.31 39.56 -2.21
N THR A 878 -57.47 39.02 -1.82
CA THR A 878 -57.63 38.04 -0.74
C THR A 878 -57.61 36.58 -1.21
N THR A 879 -57.22 35.68 -0.29
CA THR A 879 -57.37 34.23 -0.45
C THR A 879 -58.82 33.79 -0.24
N PRO A 880 -59.20 32.66 -0.85
CA PRO A 880 -59.37 31.45 -0.05
C PRO A 880 -58.74 30.21 -0.72
N LYS A 881 -58.65 29.01 -0.13
CA LYS A 881 -58.48 28.43 1.23
C LYS A 881 -58.86 26.94 1.08
N THR A 882 -58.28 26.06 1.91
CA THR A 882 -58.69 24.65 2.19
C THR A 882 -58.59 23.59 1.07
N GLY A 883 -58.04 22.42 1.42
CA GLY A 883 -57.88 21.27 0.51
C GLY A 883 -56.94 20.18 1.03
N ASP A 884 -57.08 19.76 2.30
CA ASP A 884 -56.30 18.64 2.87
C ASP A 884 -56.67 17.28 2.25
N PHE A 885 -55.71 16.34 2.16
CA PHE A 885 -55.86 14.96 2.68
C PHE A 885 -54.56 14.12 2.58
N THR A 886 -53.83 14.09 3.71
CA THR A 886 -53.11 12.96 4.33
C THR A 886 -52.62 11.71 3.54
N ASN A 887 -51.33 11.37 3.77
CA ASN A 887 -50.75 10.04 4.06
C ASN A 887 -51.03 8.79 3.18
N ILE A 888 -49.95 8.10 2.78
CA ILE A 888 -49.56 6.70 3.16
C ILE A 888 -48.32 6.29 2.33
N GLY A 889 -47.33 5.59 2.91
CA GLY A 889 -46.21 5.00 2.13
C GLY A 889 -44.89 4.81 2.89
N VAL A 890 -44.76 3.71 3.65
CA VAL A 890 -43.65 3.46 4.60
C VAL A 890 -42.58 2.49 4.05
N TRP A 891 -41.32 2.95 4.04
CA TRP A 891 -40.04 2.19 4.16
C TRP A 891 -39.49 1.27 3.03
N ALA A 892 -38.18 0.98 3.20
CA ALA A 892 -37.23 0.18 2.39
C ALA A 892 -36.55 0.94 1.21
N SER A 893 -35.24 0.79 0.94
CA SER A 893 -34.32 -0.33 1.28
C SER A 893 -32.90 0.11 1.66
N ILE A 894 -32.22 -0.68 2.50
CA ILE A 894 -30.75 -0.66 2.68
C ILE A 894 -30.16 -1.88 1.98
N LEU A 895 -29.41 -1.69 0.88
CA LEU A 895 -28.32 -2.56 0.37
C LEU A 895 -27.92 -2.16 -1.07
N THR A 896 -26.66 -1.76 -1.29
CA THR A 896 -25.77 -2.04 -2.47
C THR A 896 -24.63 -1.00 -2.63
N ALA A 897 -23.85 -0.76 -1.58
CA ALA A 897 -22.68 0.12 -1.63
C ALA A 897 -21.39 -0.63 -2.05
N SER A 898 -21.43 -1.35 -3.18
CA SER A 898 -20.32 -2.22 -3.60
C SER A 898 -20.24 -2.43 -5.13
N ALA A 899 -20.22 -1.34 -5.89
CA ALA A 899 -20.00 -1.36 -7.35
C ALA A 899 -19.08 -0.22 -7.87
N GLY A 900 -18.57 0.63 -6.99
CA GLY A 900 -17.89 1.90 -7.32
C GLY A 900 -16.43 1.79 -7.79
N MET A 901 -15.97 0.65 -8.33
CA MET A 901 -14.58 0.49 -8.76
C MET A 901 -14.36 -0.40 -10.00
N LEU A 902 -15.39 -0.64 -10.82
CA LEU A 902 -15.29 -1.46 -12.05
C LEU A 902 -15.78 -0.76 -13.33
N ALA A 903 -15.98 0.56 -13.29
CA ALA A 903 -16.64 1.33 -14.36
C ALA A 903 -15.72 1.79 -15.52
N PHE A 904 -14.42 1.47 -15.51
CA PHE A 904 -13.46 1.96 -16.51
C PHE A 904 -12.97 0.91 -17.53
N ILE A 905 -13.24 -0.39 -17.33
CA ILE A 905 -12.75 -1.48 -18.22
C ILE A 905 -13.89 -2.33 -18.82
N ILE A 906 -15.08 -1.75 -19.01
CA ILE A 906 -16.10 -2.31 -19.94
C ILE A 906 -16.76 -1.17 -20.75
N ARG A 907 -16.04 -0.63 -21.75
CA ARG A 907 -16.67 0.28 -22.76
C ARG A 907 -16.13 0.13 -24.19
N LYS A 908 -15.76 -1.10 -24.60
CA LYS A 908 -15.28 -1.38 -25.97
C LYS A 908 -15.86 -2.66 -26.61
N LYS A 909 -17.12 -3.03 -26.33
CA LYS A 909 -17.77 -4.20 -26.99
C LYS A 909 -19.31 -4.19 -27.08
N SER A 910 -19.92 -3.12 -27.58
CA SER A 910 -21.36 -3.10 -27.98
C SER A 910 -21.71 -2.01 -29.01
N ARG A 911 -21.18 -2.14 -30.24
CA ARG A 911 -21.72 -1.46 -31.44
C ARG A 911 -21.63 -2.37 -32.67
N LYS A 912 -22.51 -3.37 -32.72
CA LYS A 912 -23.02 -3.96 -33.95
C LYS A 912 -24.48 -4.34 -33.74
N GLU A 913 -25.29 -3.98 -34.73
CA GLU A 913 -26.69 -4.35 -34.96
C GLU A 913 -27.76 -3.83 -33.97
N VAL A 914 -28.87 -3.39 -34.58
CA VAL A 914 -30.05 -2.69 -34.03
C VAL A 914 -29.75 -1.33 -33.39
#